data_AF-A0A351YXX2-F1
#
_entry.id   AF-A0A351YXX2-F1
#
_cell.length_a   1.000
_cell.length_b   1.000
_cell.length_c   1.000
_cell.angle_alpha   90.00
_cell.angle_beta   90.00
_cell.angle_gamma   90.00
#
_symmetry.space_group_name_H-M   'P 1'
#
loop_
_entity.id
_entity.type
_entity.pdbx_description
1 polymer ?
#
loop_
_entity_poly.entity_id
_entity_poly.type
_entity_poly.pdbx_seq_one_letter_code
_entity_poly.pdbx_strand_id
1 'polypeptide(L)'
;MKNFALKLIKSFSIFLLFSLLACNSGLNGVSDHEDKKSSGTVAYLSAVKFGANGRAIVPDESFDLKGKDIYKFVLKGKPVDGEEIVYEPWVQTSTEFAYDKMDNDLRDNKIALGIGSYTFTIQAYALPEGVTCSDEDADTKAFLVLEKTTNPVIIKSGRNTIEFGTLDEVAGNGSLSIKVNFPDWGVKSVTVSMTPQNEGNEYSVEDRTLAIDPALDKNSNGGFRNVVFTDDPKNGWYIVKFTFTMDNGAGETSQVWSELVQIATGRKTQAEVNIENLNTIYPVEYKCNGGSFKGNNVHYSYTPYQDAIPMPELAGRNAATFVGWYSDPNFKNPVTQIPAGSKGAKTFYAKWKYNVSSDALYACGEKLFVQAKEGSDNVAYAYFNEVKEDNLVLDDDGRPFPVHANLKIYGSKPDGSYPEGGKDDITIQSGSVANIYARGETNGSVTVNGGTVRSIESTGTVNVNGGTILGDDNNYAIKTTSDDACVNITGGTINGNVGGLYEGCTLIKVSGNPHVGNQKDRGILLSSAIDKKVIAGNLNKAEKDSITLIAPSATEGTVLVTFEGQAYTMFFVIINSDRKRNAQVVGNDVMVNGDLSLPTSLKADESDANTFYVFGENVTKKGTIFSVFADGGYFNVGDISLDGASFSMGIPLDANFKENGYADSVSTETNFRYIQFTSTGGDISSEKANAFLNKIKFHKIDNKPFKIRINLETVPIKVEDKDGKKGYELNMDVFYFDGSFYKKSEPFDNGTKVSWQQAYNKAKEERFNGLQGYLMTITSDAENKFIYDQVFKAEREKGQTPDDFGSWIGGIRQKPKVNYDASTWQPNGFNKYWSWACGPDAGKVFYTNTFSRDGQDYRAEGMYSAWSNPEDCKKNGIPRAYAGDYEPNNESNANYTGGDNSDTAKELYLQYTGHYVWNDASTGNGSQARWKIHYYIVEFTPYENPVAGIAIPTDPEVYKANSHAEQSYE
;
A
#
# COMPACT_ATOMS: atom_id res chain seq x y z
N MET A 1 -27.55 33.60 15.11
CA MET A 1 -28.41 33.79 16.29
C MET A 1 -27.89 32.84 17.36
N LYS A 2 -27.35 33.18 18.53
CA LYS A 2 -26.91 34.39 19.27
C LYS A 2 -25.83 33.80 20.20
N ASN A 3 -24.62 34.29 20.41
CA ASN A 3 -24.00 35.57 20.11
C ASN A 3 -22.50 35.34 19.85
N PHE A 4 -22.05 35.96 18.76
CA PHE A 4 -20.74 36.58 18.53
C PHE A 4 -19.48 35.70 18.63
N ALA A 5 -18.94 35.20 17.52
CA ALA A 5 -18.14 35.92 16.50
C ALA A 5 -16.70 36.18 17.01
N LEU A 6 -15.63 36.08 16.23
CA LEU A 6 -15.35 35.83 14.82
C LEU A 6 -13.83 35.56 14.87
N LYS A 7 -13.35 34.41 14.35
CA LYS A 7 -12.59 34.33 13.10
C LYS A 7 -11.28 35.14 13.04
N LEU A 8 -10.25 34.39 12.62
CA LEU A 8 -9.17 34.79 11.69
C LEU A 8 -8.14 35.77 12.29
N ILE A 9 -6.85 35.44 12.35
CA ILE A 9 -5.92 35.35 11.20
C ILE A 9 -4.65 34.59 11.61
N LYS A 10 -4.10 33.82 10.67
CA LYS A 10 -2.79 33.13 10.72
C LYS A 10 -1.63 34.10 11.01
N SER A 11 -0.70 33.67 11.86
CA SER A 11 0.59 34.31 12.14
C SER A 11 1.45 34.54 10.90
N PHE A 12 2.08 35.71 10.80
CA PHE A 12 3.50 35.85 10.42
C PHE A 12 4.06 37.23 10.85
N SER A 13 5.27 37.22 11.44
CA SER A 13 6.28 38.31 11.61
C SER A 13 5.97 39.51 12.53
N ILE A 14 6.74 39.75 13.61
CA ILE A 14 8.12 40.30 13.75
C ILE A 14 8.18 41.85 13.71
N PHE A 15 8.68 42.41 14.83
CA PHE A 15 9.39 43.69 15.08
C PHE A 15 8.66 45.06 15.28
N LEU A 16 8.76 45.51 16.55
CA LEU A 16 9.37 46.76 17.05
C LEU A 16 8.67 48.16 16.98
N LEU A 17 8.85 48.87 18.12
CA LEU A 17 8.98 50.33 18.37
C LEU A 17 7.79 51.19 18.90
N PHE A 18 7.87 51.45 20.22
CA PHE A 18 7.73 52.72 20.98
C PHE A 18 6.50 53.64 20.81
N SER A 19 5.81 53.94 21.92
CA SER A 19 6.08 55.15 22.75
C SER A 19 5.09 55.33 23.91
N LEU A 20 5.61 55.90 25.02
CA LEU A 20 4.88 56.45 26.16
C LEU A 20 4.06 57.70 25.75
N LEU A 21 2.89 57.94 26.37
CA LEU A 21 2.71 58.90 27.48
C LEU A 21 1.23 59.05 27.91
N ALA A 22 1.08 59.36 29.20
CA ALA A 22 -0.10 59.68 30.03
C ALA A 22 -1.21 60.52 29.34
N CYS A 23 -2.48 60.51 29.78
CA CYS A 23 -2.94 60.86 31.13
C CYS A 23 -4.45 60.57 31.34
N ASN A 24 -4.77 60.06 32.55
CA ASN A 24 -5.95 60.28 33.41
C ASN A 24 -7.41 60.24 32.90
N SER A 25 -8.17 59.27 33.44
CA SER A 25 -9.29 59.41 34.40
C SER A 25 -9.96 58.02 34.48
N GLY A 26 -10.21 57.36 35.61
CA GLY A 26 -10.62 57.82 36.94
C GLY A 26 -12.01 57.25 37.21
N LEU A 27 -12.11 56.16 37.99
CA LEU A 27 -13.02 55.99 39.15
C LEU A 27 -13.20 54.50 39.55
N ASN A 28 -12.66 54.22 40.74
CA ASN A 28 -13.27 53.56 41.90
C ASN A 28 -13.73 52.09 41.86
N GLY A 29 -13.15 51.32 42.81
CA GLY A 29 -13.70 50.03 43.23
C GLY A 29 -12.99 49.20 44.32
N VAL A 30 -12.05 49.77 45.11
CA VAL A 30 -11.70 49.43 46.52
C VAL A 30 -11.55 47.94 46.94
N SER A 31 -10.34 47.51 47.33
CA SER A 31 -9.94 47.43 48.77
C SER A 31 -8.48 46.98 48.95
N ASP A 32 -7.65 47.92 49.39
CA ASP A 32 -6.56 47.84 50.39
C ASP A 32 -5.81 46.50 50.61
N HIS A 33 -4.51 46.49 50.28
CA HIS A 33 -3.52 46.27 51.34
C HIS A 33 -2.22 47.04 51.07
N GLU A 34 -1.81 47.78 52.09
CA GLU A 34 -0.73 48.76 52.13
C GLU A 34 0.64 48.24 51.67
N ASP A 35 1.31 49.03 50.83
CA ASP A 35 2.77 49.17 50.87
C ASP A 35 3.16 49.80 52.22
N LYS A 36 3.54 48.95 53.19
CA LYS A 36 4.30 49.38 54.37
C LYS A 36 5.79 49.10 54.16
N LYS A 37 6.57 50.16 53.97
CA LYS A 37 7.97 50.19 54.39
C LYS A 37 8.01 49.96 55.91
N SER A 38 8.25 48.73 56.35
CA SER A 38 8.77 48.46 57.70
C SER A 38 10.26 48.10 57.61
N SER A 39 11.04 48.72 58.48
CA SER A 39 12.36 48.27 58.90
C SER A 39 12.44 46.74 59.01
N GLY A 40 13.44 46.15 58.34
CA GLY A 40 13.50 44.74 57.97
C GLY A 40 13.55 43.73 59.12
N THR A 41 12.82 42.63 58.92
CA THR A 41 13.01 41.33 59.61
C THR A 41 12.22 40.19 58.95
N VAL A 42 11.25 40.49 58.07
CA VAL A 42 10.44 39.46 57.41
C VAL A 42 11.12 38.98 56.12
N ALA A 43 11.26 37.67 55.98
CA ALA A 43 11.74 37.01 54.77
C ALA A 43 10.58 36.31 54.07
N TYR A 44 10.61 36.22 52.75
CA TYR A 44 9.61 35.48 51.96
C TYR A 44 10.29 34.56 50.97
N LEU A 45 9.65 33.42 50.71
CA LEU A 45 10.03 32.55 49.59
C LEU A 45 9.38 33.07 48.32
N SER A 46 10.20 33.54 47.38
CA SER A 46 9.74 34.22 46.18
C SER A 46 9.85 33.39 44.90
N ALA A 47 10.59 32.28 44.93
CA ALA A 47 10.74 31.34 43.82
C ALA A 47 11.39 30.04 44.28
N VAL A 48 11.08 28.96 43.56
CA VAL A 48 11.75 27.66 43.66
C VAL A 48 12.39 27.34 42.30
N LYS A 49 13.63 26.86 42.30
CA LYS A 49 14.39 26.53 41.09
C LYS A 49 14.92 25.11 41.12
N PHE A 50 14.92 24.49 39.93
CA PHE A 50 15.58 23.23 39.63
C PHE A 50 16.62 23.50 38.53
N GLY A 51 17.91 23.34 38.84
CA GLY A 51 19.04 23.48 37.90
C GLY A 51 19.71 24.86 37.77
N ALA A 52 20.99 24.82 37.35
CA ALA A 52 21.96 25.93 37.44
C ALA A 52 21.72 27.14 36.51
N ASN A 53 20.81 27.07 35.52
CA ASN A 53 20.65 28.11 34.49
C ASN A 53 19.24 28.71 34.37
N GLY A 54 18.34 28.44 35.31
CA GLY A 54 16.98 29.00 35.26
C GLY A 54 16.19 28.65 33.99
N ARG A 55 16.61 27.59 33.27
CA ARG A 55 15.78 26.97 32.25
C ARG A 55 14.87 25.98 32.96
N ALA A 56 13.57 26.22 32.84
CA ALA A 56 12.56 25.20 33.05
C ALA A 56 13.00 23.92 32.35
N ILE A 57 12.84 22.78 33.03
CA ILE A 57 12.83 21.47 32.41
C ILE A 57 11.94 21.57 31.17
N VAL A 58 12.51 21.31 29.99
CA VAL A 58 11.75 21.05 28.77
C VAL A 58 11.73 19.54 28.68
N PRO A 59 10.59 18.88 28.94
CA PRO A 59 10.50 17.44 28.83
C PRO A 59 10.86 17.01 27.40
N ASP A 60 11.57 15.89 27.24
CA ASP A 60 11.17 14.99 26.16
C ASP A 60 9.81 14.36 26.55
N GLU A 61 9.06 13.89 25.56
CA GLU A 61 7.58 13.79 25.55
C GLU A 61 6.92 12.84 26.59
N SER A 62 7.61 12.45 27.68
CA SER A 62 7.18 11.39 28.61
C SER A 62 6.76 11.84 30.03
N PHE A 63 7.10 13.04 30.52
CA PHE A 63 6.68 13.51 31.85
C PHE A 63 6.74 15.05 32.05
N ASP A 64 5.61 15.71 32.31
CA ASP A 64 5.51 17.17 32.45
C ASP A 64 5.30 17.64 33.91
N LEU A 65 6.40 18.04 34.56
CA LEU A 65 6.43 18.61 35.92
C LEU A 65 5.65 19.92 36.09
N LYS A 66 5.37 20.64 35.00
CA LYS A 66 4.62 21.90 35.04
C LYS A 66 3.18 21.74 34.58
N GLY A 67 2.85 20.61 33.99
CA GLY A 67 1.56 20.33 33.38
C GLY A 67 0.70 19.40 34.21
N LYS A 68 -0.13 18.65 33.48
CA LYS A 68 -1.21 17.83 34.02
C LYS A 68 -0.76 16.59 34.82
N ASP A 69 0.51 16.23 34.73
CA ASP A 69 1.03 14.98 35.31
C ASP A 69 1.27 15.12 36.82
N ILE A 70 1.32 16.35 37.34
CA ILE A 70 1.47 16.62 38.78
C ILE A 70 0.16 17.10 39.40
N TYR A 71 -0.37 16.27 40.27
CA TYR A 71 -1.57 16.55 41.05
C TYR A 71 -1.33 17.50 42.21
N LYS A 72 -0.23 17.36 42.98
CA LYS A 72 0.07 18.33 44.03
C LYS A 72 1.55 18.49 44.34
N PHE A 73 1.92 19.69 44.78
CA PHE A 73 3.22 20.00 45.38
C PHE A 73 3.07 20.26 46.88
N VAL A 74 3.97 19.70 47.68
CA VAL A 74 4.10 19.96 49.11
C VAL A 74 5.49 20.51 49.38
N LEU A 75 5.58 21.67 50.00
CA LEU A 75 6.84 22.24 50.47
C LEU A 75 6.95 22.06 51.99
N LYS A 76 8.14 21.68 52.45
CA LYS A 76 8.50 21.63 53.86
C LYS A 76 9.76 22.46 54.09
N GLY A 77 9.78 23.25 55.15
CA GLY A 77 10.93 24.06 55.55
C GLY A 77 11.30 23.75 56.99
N LYS A 78 12.54 23.35 57.24
CA LYS A 78 13.04 23.06 58.58
C LYS A 78 14.20 23.98 58.92
N PRO A 79 14.08 24.88 59.91
CA PRO A 79 15.22 25.63 60.44
C PRO A 79 16.24 24.64 61.03
N VAL A 80 17.55 24.89 60.86
CA VAL A 80 18.61 23.97 61.30
C VAL A 80 18.49 23.59 62.79
N ASP A 81 18.02 24.52 63.63
CA ASP A 81 17.81 24.32 65.07
C ASP A 81 16.32 24.38 65.48
N GLY A 82 15.39 24.06 64.57
CA GLY A 82 13.94 24.18 64.79
C GLY A 82 13.11 23.00 64.29
N GLU A 83 11.80 23.08 64.52
CA GLU A 83 10.84 22.09 64.03
C GLU A 83 10.50 22.29 62.54
N GLU A 84 10.15 21.20 61.86
CA GLU A 84 9.77 21.23 60.45
C GLU A 84 8.41 21.89 60.27
N ILE A 85 8.34 22.81 59.31
CA ILE A 85 7.11 23.50 58.92
C ILE A 85 6.66 22.90 57.59
N VAL A 86 5.44 22.37 57.55
CA VAL A 86 4.80 21.91 56.32
C VAL A 86 3.90 23.02 55.82
N TYR A 87 4.11 23.47 54.59
CA TYR A 87 3.28 24.49 53.96
C TYR A 87 2.06 23.87 53.31
N GLU A 88 1.00 24.66 53.16
CA GLU A 88 -0.22 24.25 52.46
C GLU A 88 0.12 23.74 51.05
N PRO A 89 -0.42 22.58 50.64
CA PRO A 89 -0.11 21.99 49.36
C PRO A 89 -0.74 22.77 48.21
N TRP A 90 -0.01 22.89 47.10
CA TRP A 90 -0.59 23.36 45.85
C TRP A 90 -1.17 22.20 45.09
N VAL A 91 -2.50 22.11 45.07
CA VAL A 91 -3.24 21.02 44.44
C VAL A 91 -3.83 21.48 43.10
N GLN A 92 -3.62 20.66 42.09
CA GLN A 92 -4.17 20.80 40.73
C GLN A 92 -5.70 20.78 40.78
N THR A 93 -6.32 21.57 39.91
CA THR A 93 -7.76 21.54 39.67
C THR A 93 -8.03 21.29 38.19
N SER A 94 -9.30 21.15 37.82
CA SER A 94 -9.71 20.98 36.43
C SER A 94 -9.37 22.16 35.52
N THR A 95 -8.98 23.32 36.07
CA THR A 95 -8.72 24.55 35.32
C THR A 95 -7.33 25.15 35.53
N GLU A 96 -6.56 24.65 36.49
CA GLU A 96 -5.26 25.22 36.87
C GLU A 96 -4.31 24.13 37.37
N PHE A 97 -3.06 24.15 36.89
CA PHE A 97 -2.05 23.18 37.30
C PHE A 97 -1.49 23.49 38.68
N ALA A 98 -1.07 22.44 39.41
CA ALA A 98 -0.45 22.58 40.72
C ALA A 98 0.80 23.48 40.67
N TYR A 99 1.56 23.40 39.58
CA TYR A 99 2.76 24.23 39.37
C TYR A 99 2.42 25.71 39.23
N ASP A 100 1.38 26.06 38.47
CA ASP A 100 1.00 27.46 38.22
C ASP A 100 0.53 28.13 39.52
N LYS A 101 -0.26 27.40 40.33
CA LYS A 101 -0.65 27.83 41.67
C LYS A 101 0.55 28.11 42.58
N MET A 102 1.50 27.17 42.60
CA MET A 102 2.73 27.31 43.36
C MET A 102 3.53 28.53 42.89
N ASP A 103 3.76 28.68 41.59
CA ASP A 103 4.54 29.79 41.02
C ASP A 103 3.85 31.14 41.29
N ASN A 104 2.52 31.21 41.21
CA ASN A 104 1.74 32.41 41.55
C ASN A 104 1.88 32.79 43.03
N ASP A 105 1.67 31.83 43.95
CA ASP A 105 1.79 32.09 45.40
C ASP A 105 3.22 32.49 45.81
N LEU A 106 4.23 31.90 45.16
CA LEU A 106 5.63 32.26 45.35
C LEU A 106 5.92 33.68 44.83
N ARG A 107 5.48 34.03 43.61
CA ARG A 107 5.68 35.39 43.05
C ARG A 107 4.97 36.46 43.87
N ASP A 108 3.80 36.14 44.41
CA ASP A 108 3.01 37.00 45.29
C ASP A 108 3.59 37.06 46.72
N ASN A 109 4.63 36.29 47.02
CA ASN A 109 5.32 36.24 48.32
C ASN A 109 4.41 35.77 49.46
N LYS A 110 3.48 34.85 49.22
CA LYS A 110 2.54 34.37 50.24
C LYS A 110 3.19 33.47 51.30
N ILE A 111 4.39 32.92 51.03
CA ILE A 111 5.12 32.09 51.99
C ILE A 111 6.12 32.96 52.77
N ALA A 112 5.75 33.31 54.00
CA ALA A 112 6.62 33.99 54.94
C ALA A 112 7.60 33.00 55.63
N LEU A 113 8.84 33.44 55.83
CA LEU A 113 9.93 32.71 56.46
C LEU A 113 10.58 33.57 57.56
N GLY A 114 11.14 32.90 58.58
CA GLY A 114 12.07 33.54 59.50
C GLY A 114 13.47 33.65 58.88
N ILE A 115 14.23 34.68 59.27
CA ILE A 115 15.66 34.78 58.91
C ILE A 115 16.43 33.69 59.66
N GLY A 116 17.26 32.92 58.97
CA GLY A 116 18.01 31.81 59.56
C GLY A 116 18.48 30.80 58.52
N SER A 117 19.12 29.72 58.98
CA SER A 117 19.52 28.61 58.11
C SER A 117 18.41 27.55 58.08
N TYR A 118 18.01 27.11 56.89
CA TYR A 118 16.92 26.17 56.68
C TYR A 118 17.31 25.07 55.69
N THR A 119 16.86 23.84 55.92
CA THR A 119 16.75 22.83 54.86
C THR A 119 15.32 22.82 54.35
N PHE A 120 15.13 22.85 53.03
CA PHE A 120 13.81 22.74 52.42
C PHE A 120 13.67 21.40 51.72
N THR A 121 12.49 20.81 51.80
CA THR A 121 12.11 19.61 51.05
C THR A 121 10.89 19.92 50.19
N ILE A 122 10.98 19.67 48.89
CA ILE A 122 9.83 19.73 47.97
C ILE A 122 9.44 18.32 47.56
N GLN A 123 8.15 18.04 47.62
CA GLN A 123 7.53 16.79 47.20
C GLN A 123 6.52 17.07 46.09
N ALA A 124 6.49 16.25 45.06
CA ALA A 124 5.47 16.27 44.01
C ALA A 124 4.74 14.92 43.98
N TYR A 125 3.42 14.97 43.82
CA TYR A 125 2.56 13.79 43.81
C TYR A 125 1.77 13.75 42.50
N ALA A 126 1.63 12.56 41.92
CA ALA A 126 0.80 12.29 40.77
C ALA A 126 -0.43 11.46 41.17
N LEU A 127 -1.46 11.49 40.33
CA LEU A 127 -2.60 10.59 40.45
C LEU A 127 -2.37 9.33 39.60
N PRO A 128 -2.85 8.17 40.06
CA PRO A 128 -2.81 6.96 39.25
C PRO A 128 -3.67 7.11 38.01
N GLU A 129 -3.34 6.35 36.97
CA GLU A 129 -4.07 6.38 35.71
C GLU A 129 -5.57 6.10 35.93
N GLY A 130 -6.42 6.92 35.32
CA GLY A 130 -7.88 6.86 35.49
C GLY A 130 -8.44 7.57 36.73
N VAL A 131 -7.58 8.12 37.61
CA VAL A 131 -8.00 8.98 38.72
C VAL A 131 -7.78 10.44 38.35
N THR A 132 -8.81 11.25 38.53
CA THR A 132 -8.80 12.67 38.14
C THR A 132 -8.68 13.58 39.36
N CYS A 133 -8.20 14.81 39.16
CA CYS A 133 -8.09 15.81 40.23
C CYS A 133 -9.45 16.22 40.85
N SER A 134 -10.57 15.84 40.21
CA SER A 134 -11.93 16.04 40.71
C SER A 134 -12.47 14.89 41.57
N ASP A 135 -11.76 13.77 41.67
CA ASP A 135 -12.25 12.61 42.44
C ASP A 135 -12.16 12.89 43.95
N GLU A 136 -13.21 12.52 44.71
CA GLU A 136 -13.28 12.76 46.16
C GLU A 136 -12.15 12.08 46.96
N ASP A 137 -11.57 11.00 46.41
CA ASP A 137 -10.48 10.25 47.03
C ASP A 137 -9.10 10.49 46.40
N ALA A 138 -8.99 11.45 45.46
CA ALA A 138 -7.76 11.80 44.76
C ALA A 138 -6.57 12.01 45.71
N ASP A 139 -6.80 12.74 46.81
CA ASP A 139 -5.75 13.05 47.78
C ASP A 139 -5.19 11.83 48.53
N THR A 140 -6.03 10.81 48.75
CA THR A 140 -5.65 9.55 49.41
C THR A 140 -4.99 8.57 48.44
N LYS A 141 -5.26 8.70 47.13
CA LYS A 141 -4.69 7.87 46.07
C LYS A 141 -3.43 8.47 45.45
N ALA A 142 -3.20 9.76 45.64
CA ALA A 142 -2.03 10.45 45.14
C ALA A 142 -0.75 9.80 45.68
N PHE A 143 0.18 9.50 44.78
CA PHE A 143 1.46 8.88 45.15
C PHE A 143 2.62 9.82 44.84
N LEU A 144 3.64 9.78 45.71
CA LEU A 144 4.83 10.60 45.60
C LEU A 144 5.64 10.19 44.37
N VAL A 145 5.90 11.15 43.46
CA VAL A 145 6.69 10.95 42.23
C VAL A 145 8.04 11.66 42.26
N LEU A 146 8.19 12.68 43.11
CA LEU A 146 9.44 13.42 43.29
C LEU A 146 9.57 13.87 44.74
N GLU A 147 10.74 13.68 45.34
CA GLU A 147 11.12 14.30 46.62
C GLU A 147 12.56 14.79 46.55
N LYS A 148 12.80 16.05 46.92
CA LYS A 148 14.14 16.62 46.94
C LYS A 148 14.33 17.53 48.15
N THR A 149 15.45 17.36 48.84
CA THR A 149 15.86 18.19 49.98
C THR A 149 17.10 18.99 49.64
N THR A 150 17.13 20.27 50.04
CA THR A 150 18.29 21.15 49.88
C THR A 150 19.33 20.92 50.98
N ASN A 151 20.58 21.27 50.69
CA ASN A 151 21.52 21.61 51.76
C ASN A 151 21.01 22.85 52.54
N PRO A 152 21.49 23.11 53.76
CA PRO A 152 21.08 24.28 54.52
C PRO A 152 21.27 25.60 53.73
N VAL A 153 20.18 26.33 53.52
CA VAL A 153 20.09 27.60 52.81
C VAL A 153 19.91 28.73 53.82
N ILE A 154 20.70 29.79 53.67
CA ILE A 154 20.60 30.98 54.51
C ILE A 154 19.49 31.90 53.98
N ILE A 155 18.41 32.02 54.74
CA ILE A 155 17.28 32.91 54.48
C ILE A 155 17.56 34.29 55.05
N LYS A 156 17.45 35.32 54.21
CA LYS A 156 17.69 36.73 54.53
C LYS A 156 16.41 37.54 54.43
N SER A 157 16.36 38.73 55.04
CA SER A 157 15.22 39.64 54.92
C SER A 157 14.91 39.97 53.46
N GLY A 158 13.63 39.99 53.08
CA GLY A 158 13.20 40.20 51.69
C GLY A 158 12.96 38.89 50.94
N ARG A 159 13.07 38.93 49.61
CA ARG A 159 12.75 37.82 48.70
C ARG A 159 13.91 36.81 48.63
N ASN A 160 13.62 35.53 48.86
CA ASN A 160 14.58 34.44 48.81
C ASN A 160 14.16 33.44 47.72
N THR A 161 15.13 32.95 46.95
CA THR A 161 14.92 31.86 45.99
C THR A 161 15.59 30.60 46.51
N ILE A 162 14.90 29.47 46.46
CA ILE A 162 15.44 28.17 46.90
C ILE A 162 15.78 27.36 45.67
N GLU A 163 17.00 26.84 45.64
CA GLU A 163 17.50 26.02 44.54
C GLU A 163 17.68 24.59 45.03
N PHE A 164 16.90 23.67 44.45
CA PHE A 164 16.94 22.24 44.78
C PHE A 164 18.01 21.47 43.98
N GLY A 165 18.84 22.19 43.20
CA GLY A 165 19.84 21.63 42.29
C GLY A 165 19.25 21.16 40.96
N THR A 166 20.10 20.64 40.07
CA THR A 166 19.69 20.08 38.77
C THR A 166 18.90 18.79 38.97
N LEU A 167 17.80 18.65 38.23
CA LEU A 167 17.17 17.36 37.94
C LEU A 167 17.87 16.84 36.68
N ASP A 168 18.77 15.87 36.83
CA ASP A 168 19.41 15.23 35.68
C ASP A 168 18.36 14.32 35.02
N GLU A 169 17.76 14.79 33.92
CA GLU A 169 17.11 13.91 32.94
C GLU A 169 18.19 13.20 32.12
N VAL A 170 18.90 12.25 32.74
CA VAL A 170 19.43 11.02 32.12
C VAL A 170 19.67 10.03 33.27
N ALA A 171 18.94 8.90 33.29
CA ALA A 171 19.21 7.73 34.14
C ALA A 171 19.19 7.96 35.67
N GLY A 172 18.01 8.19 36.24
CA GLY A 172 17.78 8.02 37.68
C GLY A 172 17.19 6.65 37.96
N ASN A 173 17.99 5.70 38.42
CA ASN A 173 17.48 4.44 38.93
C ASN A 173 16.68 4.66 40.24
N GLY A 174 15.67 3.83 40.52
CA GLY A 174 15.17 3.67 41.88
C GLY A 174 16.19 2.86 42.68
N SER A 175 16.16 2.92 44.02
CA SER A 175 17.06 2.11 44.86
C SER A 175 16.30 0.93 45.46
N LEU A 176 16.80 -0.28 45.28
CA LEU A 176 16.26 -1.53 45.81
C LEU A 176 17.18 -2.06 46.92
N SER A 177 16.61 -2.47 48.04
CA SER A 177 17.33 -3.16 49.12
C SER A 177 16.46 -4.25 49.73
N ILE A 178 16.79 -5.51 49.44
CA ILE A 178 16.09 -6.68 49.99
C ILE A 178 17.05 -7.43 50.91
N LYS A 179 16.71 -7.47 52.20
CA LYS A 179 17.38 -8.33 53.17
C LYS A 179 16.60 -9.63 53.30
N VAL A 180 17.26 -10.77 53.11
CA VAL A 180 16.65 -12.09 53.26
C VAL A 180 17.35 -12.84 54.40
N ASN A 181 16.59 -13.14 55.45
CA ASN A 181 17.02 -13.96 56.57
C ASN A 181 16.57 -15.42 56.33
N PHE A 182 17.46 -16.39 56.50
CA PHE A 182 17.23 -17.82 56.20
C PHE A 182 18.03 -18.74 57.14
N PRO A 183 17.61 -20.00 57.38
CA PRO A 183 18.32 -20.91 58.28
C PRO A 183 19.67 -21.36 57.71
N ASP A 184 20.64 -21.60 58.59
CA ASP A 184 22.02 -22.05 58.26
C ASP A 184 22.11 -23.55 57.89
N TRP A 185 21.12 -24.07 57.17
CA TRP A 185 20.96 -25.50 56.87
C TRP A 185 21.86 -25.98 55.72
N GLY A 186 23.17 -25.77 55.84
CA GLY A 186 24.13 -26.19 54.81
C GLY A 186 24.10 -25.34 53.54
N VAL A 187 23.54 -24.13 53.60
CA VAL A 187 23.58 -23.16 52.50
C VAL A 187 25.03 -22.80 52.17
N LYS A 188 25.49 -23.20 50.98
CA LYS A 188 26.83 -22.89 50.46
C LYS A 188 26.87 -21.54 49.75
N SER A 189 25.83 -21.21 48.99
CA SER A 189 25.74 -19.96 48.24
C SER A 189 24.30 -19.52 48.09
N VAL A 190 24.12 -18.21 47.94
CA VAL A 190 22.85 -17.61 47.54
C VAL A 190 23.14 -16.77 46.31
N THR A 191 22.48 -17.06 45.19
CA THR A 191 22.52 -16.21 44.00
C THR A 191 21.22 -15.45 43.87
N VAL A 192 21.26 -14.26 43.27
CA VAL A 192 20.08 -13.46 42.95
C VAL A 192 20.07 -13.13 41.47
N SER A 193 18.92 -13.23 40.83
CA SER A 193 18.65 -12.67 39.50
C SER A 193 17.44 -11.75 39.56
N MET A 194 17.37 -10.81 38.63
CA MET A 194 16.28 -9.84 38.52
C MET A 194 15.88 -9.68 37.06
N THR A 195 14.59 -9.84 36.77
CA THR A 195 14.07 -9.81 35.39
C THR A 195 12.95 -8.78 35.25
N PRO A 196 13.06 -7.84 34.30
CA PRO A 196 12.04 -6.83 34.08
C PRO A 196 10.75 -7.47 33.53
N GLN A 197 9.60 -6.94 33.93
CA GLN A 197 8.27 -7.41 33.53
C GLN A 197 7.56 -6.44 32.58
N ASN A 198 8.13 -5.24 32.36
CA ASN A 198 7.61 -4.27 31.41
C ASN A 198 8.26 -4.43 30.03
N GLU A 199 7.46 -4.34 28.97
CA GLU A 199 7.97 -4.26 27.59
C GLU A 199 8.89 -3.05 27.42
N GLY A 200 10.03 -3.24 26.72
CA GLY A 200 11.02 -2.18 26.46
C GLY A 200 12.02 -1.90 27.61
N ASN A 201 11.84 -2.50 28.79
CA ASN A 201 12.82 -2.42 29.87
C ASN A 201 13.85 -3.55 29.74
N GLU A 202 15.10 -3.19 29.41
CA GLU A 202 16.21 -4.15 29.26
C GLU A 202 17.03 -4.33 30.55
N TYR A 203 16.73 -3.59 31.63
CA TYR A 203 17.48 -3.69 32.87
C TYR A 203 17.23 -5.04 33.53
N SER A 204 18.27 -5.87 33.62
CA SER A 204 18.21 -7.17 34.30
C SER A 204 19.48 -7.41 35.09
N VAL A 205 19.38 -8.27 36.10
CA VAL A 205 20.52 -8.79 36.83
C VAL A 205 20.58 -10.28 36.55
N GLU A 206 21.63 -10.69 35.83
CA GLU A 206 21.99 -12.10 35.69
C GLU A 206 22.42 -12.67 37.06
N ASP A 207 22.53 -13.99 37.18
CA ASP A 207 22.78 -14.67 38.46
C ASP A 207 24.03 -14.10 39.19
N ARG A 208 23.78 -13.31 40.24
CA ARG A 208 24.77 -12.63 41.07
C ARG A 208 24.87 -13.32 42.41
N THR A 209 26.02 -13.91 42.75
CA THR A 209 26.24 -14.49 44.08
C THR A 209 26.30 -13.40 45.15
N LEU A 210 25.53 -13.55 46.22
CA LEU A 210 25.49 -12.66 47.37
C LEU A 210 26.39 -13.19 48.50
N ALA A 211 27.04 -12.27 49.21
CA ALA A 211 27.81 -12.60 50.40
C ALA A 211 26.86 -12.94 51.57
N ILE A 212 26.97 -14.14 52.11
CA ILE A 212 26.23 -14.56 53.30
C ILE A 212 26.91 -13.96 54.53
N ASP A 213 26.18 -13.17 55.32
CA ASP A 213 26.68 -12.58 56.56
C ASP A 213 27.24 -13.67 57.47
N PRO A 214 28.52 -13.64 57.89
CA PRO A 214 29.12 -14.66 58.75
C PRO A 214 28.51 -14.73 60.15
N ALA A 215 27.78 -13.69 60.60
CA ALA A 215 27.12 -13.68 61.89
C ALA A 215 25.79 -14.46 61.84
N LEU A 216 25.64 -15.44 62.75
CA LEU A 216 24.35 -16.04 63.06
C LEU A 216 23.57 -15.11 63.99
N ASP A 217 22.33 -14.79 63.66
CA ASP A 217 21.41 -14.25 64.64
C ASP A 217 21.01 -15.38 65.60
N LYS A 218 21.63 -15.39 66.78
CA LYS A 218 21.42 -16.42 67.81
C LYS A 218 20.22 -16.12 68.70
N ASN A 219 19.58 -14.96 68.55
CA ASN A 219 18.44 -14.55 69.38
C ASN A 219 17.09 -14.99 68.79
N SER A 220 17.08 -15.50 67.55
CA SER A 220 15.91 -16.12 66.90
C SER A 220 15.92 -17.64 67.09
N ASN A 221 14.74 -18.24 67.34
CA ASN A 221 14.58 -19.69 67.49
C ASN A 221 14.94 -20.39 66.18
N GLY A 222 16.17 -20.90 66.04
CA GLY A 222 16.59 -21.72 64.90
C GLY A 222 17.95 -21.39 64.28
N GLY A 223 18.59 -20.27 64.64
CA GLY A 223 19.90 -19.85 64.09
C GLY A 223 19.82 -19.45 62.61
N PHE A 224 19.64 -18.16 62.35
CA PHE A 224 19.46 -17.61 61.01
C PHE A 224 20.72 -16.89 60.51
N ARG A 225 20.98 -17.00 59.20
CA ARG A 225 21.93 -16.20 58.42
C ARG A 225 21.15 -15.22 57.56
N ASN A 226 21.84 -14.24 56.99
CA ASN A 226 21.20 -13.28 56.10
C ASN A 226 22.06 -12.95 54.88
N VAL A 227 21.39 -12.53 53.82
CA VAL A 227 21.98 -11.85 52.66
C VAL A 227 21.25 -10.54 52.43
N VAL A 228 21.96 -9.57 51.86
CA VAL A 228 21.36 -8.30 51.43
C VAL A 228 21.63 -8.14 49.94
N PHE A 229 20.57 -8.05 49.16
CA PHE A 229 20.64 -7.61 47.77
C PHE A 229 20.35 -6.11 47.71
N THR A 230 21.29 -5.35 47.15
CA THR A 230 21.09 -3.94 46.81
C THR A 230 21.36 -3.75 45.34
N ASP A 231 20.50 -2.98 44.69
CA ASP A 231 20.66 -2.63 43.28
C ASP A 231 19.96 -1.31 43.01
N ASP A 232 20.34 -0.65 41.93
CA ASP A 232 19.68 0.57 41.49
C ASP A 232 19.06 0.29 40.12
N PRO A 233 17.86 -0.32 40.02
CA PRO A 233 17.19 -0.57 38.75
C PRO A 233 16.46 0.64 38.17
N LYS A 234 16.24 0.64 36.85
CA LYS A 234 15.30 1.58 36.20
C LYS A 234 13.90 1.44 36.81
N ASN A 235 13.05 2.46 36.67
CA ASN A 235 11.66 2.34 37.06
C ASN A 235 10.97 1.19 36.31
N GLY A 236 10.12 0.44 37.01
CA GLY A 236 9.42 -0.69 36.44
C GLY A 236 9.13 -1.80 37.44
N TRP A 237 8.52 -2.84 36.91
CA TRP A 237 8.19 -4.08 37.58
C TRP A 237 9.29 -5.10 37.35
N TYR A 238 9.75 -5.73 38.42
CA TYR A 238 10.80 -6.74 38.36
C TYR A 238 10.41 -7.97 39.17
N ILE A 239 10.69 -9.16 38.63
CA ILE A 239 10.75 -10.37 39.45
C ILE A 239 12.18 -10.48 39.98
N VAL A 240 12.33 -10.46 41.30
CA VAL A 240 13.61 -10.73 41.97
C VAL A 240 13.59 -12.16 42.46
N LYS A 241 14.60 -12.95 42.08
CA LYS A 241 14.69 -14.39 42.33
C LYS A 241 15.96 -14.72 43.09
N PHE A 242 15.84 -15.24 44.31
CA PHE A 242 16.93 -15.73 45.14
C PHE A 242 17.01 -17.26 45.04
N THR A 243 18.17 -17.78 44.66
CA THR A 243 18.45 -19.21 44.58
C THR A 243 19.46 -19.61 45.65
N PHE A 244 19.04 -20.46 46.58
CA PHE A 244 19.85 -20.99 47.67
C PHE A 244 20.40 -22.35 47.27
N THR A 245 21.72 -22.47 47.19
CA THR A 245 22.39 -23.76 46.96
C THR A 245 22.84 -24.33 48.29
N MET A 246 22.37 -25.53 48.61
CA MET A 246 22.64 -26.23 49.87
C MET A 246 23.34 -27.55 49.60
N ASP A 247 24.29 -27.92 50.46
CA ASP A 247 24.89 -29.25 50.46
C ASP A 247 24.39 -30.04 51.66
N ASN A 248 23.58 -31.05 51.38
CA ASN A 248 22.94 -31.88 52.39
C ASN A 248 23.73 -33.18 52.67
N GLY A 249 24.98 -33.28 52.21
CA GLY A 249 25.81 -34.49 52.37
C GLY A 249 25.47 -35.64 51.41
N ALA A 250 24.44 -35.48 50.57
CA ALA A 250 24.06 -36.40 49.49
C ALA A 250 24.24 -35.78 48.08
N GLY A 251 24.75 -34.54 48.01
CA GLY A 251 24.83 -33.73 46.79
C GLY A 251 24.27 -32.32 47.01
N GLU A 252 24.54 -31.42 46.06
CA GLU A 252 24.01 -30.05 46.10
C GLU A 252 22.55 -30.00 45.63
N THR A 253 21.73 -29.22 46.32
CA THR A 253 20.32 -28.97 46.00
C THR A 253 20.06 -27.47 45.94
N SER A 254 19.09 -27.05 45.14
CA SER A 254 18.75 -25.63 44.99
C SER A 254 17.29 -25.36 45.38
N GLN A 255 17.06 -24.28 46.11
CA GLN A 255 15.73 -23.78 46.48
C GLN A 255 15.59 -22.34 46.01
N VAL A 256 14.39 -21.96 45.58
CA VAL A 256 14.14 -20.67 44.94
C VAL A 256 13.04 -19.92 45.67
N TRP A 257 13.32 -18.69 46.08
CA TRP A 257 12.33 -17.72 46.54
C TRP A 257 12.28 -16.55 45.55
N SER A 258 11.08 -16.07 45.23
CA SER A 258 10.93 -14.94 44.30
C SER A 258 9.73 -14.08 44.63
N GLU A 259 9.86 -12.78 44.33
CA GLU A 259 8.85 -11.75 44.58
C GLU A 259 8.80 -10.73 43.43
N LEU A 260 7.61 -10.19 43.17
CA LEU A 260 7.40 -9.08 42.24
C LEU A 260 7.57 -7.75 42.98
N VAL A 261 8.46 -6.89 42.48
CA VAL A 261 8.80 -5.62 43.11
C VAL A 261 8.56 -4.47 42.13
N GLN A 262 7.89 -3.42 42.61
CA GLN A 262 7.77 -2.16 41.88
C GLN A 262 8.91 -1.21 42.25
N ILE A 263 9.57 -0.66 41.23
CA ILE A 263 10.62 0.34 41.36
C ILE A 263 10.11 1.63 40.70
N ALA A 264 10.19 2.73 41.42
CA ALA A 264 9.87 4.06 40.91
C ALA A 264 11.10 4.96 40.96
N THR A 265 11.22 5.88 40.01
CA THR A 265 12.34 6.83 39.91
C THR A 265 12.48 7.60 41.23
N GLY A 266 13.69 7.63 41.80
CA GLY A 266 13.98 8.35 43.04
C GLY A 266 13.38 7.75 44.31
N ARG A 267 12.68 6.61 44.23
CA ARG A 267 12.13 5.89 45.40
C ARG A 267 13.14 4.89 45.95
N LYS A 268 13.21 4.78 47.28
CA LYS A 268 13.89 3.70 47.98
C LYS A 268 12.90 2.59 48.32
N THR A 269 12.99 1.46 47.63
CA THR A 269 12.21 0.25 47.88
C THR A 269 13.02 -0.67 48.78
N GLN A 270 12.55 -0.89 50.02
CA GLN A 270 13.21 -1.77 50.98
C GLN A 270 12.26 -2.87 51.45
N ALA A 271 12.78 -4.10 51.54
CA ALA A 271 12.07 -5.24 52.09
C ALA A 271 12.99 -6.06 53.00
N GLU A 272 12.42 -6.62 54.06
CA GLU A 272 13.07 -7.64 54.88
C GLU A 272 12.20 -8.89 54.90
N VAL A 273 12.77 -10.02 54.51
CA VAL A 273 12.08 -11.29 54.31
C VAL A 273 12.67 -12.33 55.23
N ASN A 274 11.81 -13.06 55.95
CA ASN A 274 12.22 -14.15 56.84
C ASN A 274 11.76 -15.48 56.25
N ILE A 275 12.71 -16.35 55.91
CA ILE A 275 12.47 -17.71 55.42
C ILE A 275 12.79 -18.68 56.55
N GLU A 276 11.80 -19.32 57.14
CA GLU A 276 12.01 -20.23 58.27
C GLU A 276 12.54 -21.62 57.88
N ASN A 277 12.28 -22.06 56.64
CA ASN A 277 12.62 -23.39 56.17
C ASN A 277 12.82 -23.44 54.64
N LEU A 278 14.07 -23.52 54.20
CA LEU A 278 14.43 -23.54 52.77
C LEU A 278 13.93 -24.78 52.03
N ASN A 279 13.85 -25.94 52.70
CA ASN A 279 13.38 -27.20 52.11
C ASN A 279 11.86 -27.23 51.84
N THR A 280 11.16 -26.14 52.15
CA THR A 280 9.71 -26.05 52.02
C THR A 280 9.25 -24.87 51.16
N ILE A 281 10.13 -24.31 50.34
CA ILE A 281 9.75 -23.28 49.37
C ILE A 281 9.27 -23.95 48.08
N TYR A 282 8.10 -23.55 47.62
CA TYR A 282 7.48 -24.10 46.41
C TYR A 282 7.16 -22.97 45.41
N PRO A 283 7.47 -23.14 44.11
CA PRO A 283 7.17 -22.14 43.09
C PRO A 283 5.68 -22.10 42.74
N VAL A 284 5.21 -20.93 42.33
CA VAL A 284 3.85 -20.68 41.82
C VAL A 284 3.94 -20.05 40.43
N GLU A 285 3.25 -20.65 39.46
CA GLU A 285 3.08 -20.12 38.12
C GLU A 285 1.62 -19.73 37.87
N TYR A 286 1.41 -18.58 37.24
CA TYR A 286 0.07 -18.11 36.83
C TYR A 286 0.01 -18.00 35.31
N LYS A 287 -0.94 -18.70 34.68
CA LYS A 287 -1.32 -18.55 33.28
C LYS A 287 -2.51 -17.61 33.20
N CYS A 288 -2.24 -16.34 32.90
CA CYS A 288 -3.27 -15.29 32.91
C CYS A 288 -4.25 -15.38 31.73
N ASN A 289 -3.96 -16.21 30.73
CA ASN A 289 -4.83 -16.48 29.58
C ASN A 289 -5.40 -15.20 28.94
N GLY A 290 -4.52 -14.21 28.73
CA GLY A 290 -4.82 -12.93 28.08
C GLY A 290 -5.24 -11.83 29.04
N GLY A 291 -5.30 -12.13 30.34
CA GLY A 291 -5.47 -11.13 31.40
C GLY A 291 -4.17 -10.50 31.86
N SER A 292 -4.27 -9.35 32.50
CA SER A 292 -3.18 -8.70 33.23
C SER A 292 -3.51 -8.60 34.72
N PHE A 293 -2.49 -8.65 35.59
CA PHE A 293 -2.68 -8.53 37.03
C PHE A 293 -3.16 -7.13 37.41
N LYS A 294 -3.98 -7.06 38.45
CA LYS A 294 -4.42 -5.81 39.08
C LYS A 294 -3.63 -5.58 40.37
N GLY A 295 -2.76 -4.58 40.36
CA GLY A 295 -1.95 -4.20 41.52
C GLY A 295 -0.71 -5.08 41.73
N ASN A 296 -0.17 -5.00 42.95
CA ASN A 296 1.26 -5.26 43.21
C ASN A 296 1.54 -6.58 43.94
N ASN A 297 0.52 -7.23 44.52
CA ASN A 297 0.69 -8.36 45.44
C ASN A 297 0.51 -9.70 44.70
N VAL A 298 1.50 -10.10 43.89
CA VAL A 298 1.51 -11.40 43.20
C VAL A 298 2.60 -12.29 43.78
N HIS A 299 2.21 -13.44 44.35
CA HIS A 299 3.12 -14.40 44.96
C HIS A 299 3.57 -15.47 43.95
N TYR A 300 4.84 -15.45 43.56
CA TYR A 300 5.45 -16.46 42.68
C TYR A 300 6.14 -17.62 43.43
N SER A 301 6.14 -17.58 44.76
CA SER A 301 6.60 -18.67 45.62
C SER A 301 5.88 -18.66 46.97
N TYR A 302 5.80 -19.81 47.64
CA TYR A 302 5.17 -19.94 48.96
C TYR A 302 5.81 -21.03 49.84
N THR A 303 5.47 -21.05 51.13
CA THR A 303 5.88 -22.09 52.09
C THR A 303 4.65 -22.67 52.82
N PRO A 304 4.70 -23.92 53.33
CA PRO A 304 3.61 -24.54 54.07
C PRO A 304 3.34 -23.87 55.44
N TYR A 305 4.24 -23.02 55.92
CA TYR A 305 4.12 -22.35 57.22
C TYR A 305 3.47 -20.97 57.13
N GLN A 306 3.21 -20.48 55.91
CA GLN A 306 2.48 -19.23 55.70
C GLN A 306 0.97 -19.44 55.85
N ASP A 307 0.29 -18.35 56.21
CA ASP A 307 -1.17 -18.26 56.13
C ASP A 307 -1.66 -18.45 54.69
N ALA A 308 -2.96 -18.65 54.52
CA ALA A 308 -3.54 -18.85 53.20
C ALA A 308 -3.27 -17.65 52.28
N ILE A 309 -2.79 -17.92 51.06
CA ILE A 309 -2.41 -16.90 50.08
C ILE A 309 -3.56 -16.72 49.08
N PRO A 310 -4.26 -15.58 49.05
CA PRO A 310 -5.34 -15.35 48.08
C PRO A 310 -4.79 -15.35 46.65
N MET A 311 -5.61 -15.79 45.69
CA MET A 311 -5.27 -15.67 44.28
C MET A 311 -5.24 -14.19 43.86
N PRO A 312 -4.32 -13.78 42.96
CA PRO A 312 -4.20 -12.38 42.55
C PRO A 312 -5.44 -11.92 41.76
N GLU A 313 -5.80 -10.65 41.91
CA GLU A 313 -6.83 -10.04 41.08
C GLU A 313 -6.31 -9.78 39.66
N LEU A 314 -7.19 -9.89 38.66
CA LEU A 314 -6.90 -9.50 37.28
C LEU A 314 -7.66 -8.22 36.92
N ALA A 315 -7.09 -7.41 36.04
CA ALA A 315 -7.73 -6.22 35.49
C ALA A 315 -8.93 -6.62 34.61
N GLY A 316 -9.98 -5.80 34.60
CA GLY A 316 -11.15 -6.04 33.75
C GLY A 316 -10.80 -5.98 32.26
N ARG A 317 -11.53 -6.73 31.44
CA ARG A 317 -11.43 -6.76 29.98
C ARG A 317 -12.76 -6.34 29.34
N ASN A 318 -12.70 -5.74 28.16
CA ASN A 318 -13.90 -5.38 27.42
C ASN A 318 -14.44 -6.59 26.64
N ALA A 319 -13.54 -7.41 26.11
CA ALA A 319 -13.88 -8.58 25.30
C ALA A 319 -14.17 -9.84 26.11
N ALA A 320 -13.98 -9.82 27.44
CA ALA A 320 -14.17 -10.99 28.30
C ALA A 320 -14.45 -10.62 29.75
N THR A 321 -15.13 -11.51 30.46
CA THR A 321 -15.34 -11.40 31.92
C THR A 321 -14.47 -12.41 32.67
N PHE A 322 -13.77 -11.96 33.70
CA PHE A 322 -12.97 -12.86 34.56
C PHE A 322 -13.90 -13.76 35.39
N VAL A 323 -13.73 -15.07 35.29
CA VAL A 323 -14.56 -16.06 36.01
C VAL A 323 -13.90 -16.50 37.31
N GLY A 324 -12.57 -16.66 37.31
CA GLY A 324 -11.82 -17.12 38.48
C GLY A 324 -10.53 -17.87 38.11
N TRP A 325 -9.79 -18.29 39.14
CA TRP A 325 -8.59 -19.10 39.01
C TRP A 325 -8.89 -20.59 39.16
N TYR A 326 -8.11 -21.43 38.48
CA TYR A 326 -8.25 -22.89 38.49
C TYR A 326 -6.90 -23.58 38.62
N SER A 327 -6.85 -24.75 39.25
CA SER A 327 -5.61 -25.53 39.40
C SER A 327 -5.34 -26.50 38.24
N ASP A 328 -6.18 -26.49 37.21
CA ASP A 328 -6.03 -27.31 36.01
C ASP A 328 -6.38 -26.52 34.74
N PRO A 329 -5.72 -26.82 33.61
CA PRO A 329 -5.93 -26.08 32.35
C PRO A 329 -7.30 -26.30 31.71
N ASN A 330 -8.07 -27.32 32.13
CA ASN A 330 -9.43 -27.56 31.64
C ASN A 330 -10.50 -26.91 32.52
N PHE A 331 -10.09 -26.05 33.45
CA PHE A 331 -10.95 -25.28 34.34
C PHE A 331 -11.97 -26.12 35.12
N LYS A 332 -11.57 -27.30 35.62
CA LYS A 332 -12.45 -28.19 36.40
C LYS A 332 -12.41 -27.92 37.90
N ASN A 333 -11.27 -27.47 38.42
CA ASN A 333 -11.01 -27.30 39.85
C ASN A 333 -10.78 -25.82 40.18
N PRO A 334 -11.82 -25.05 40.54
CA PRO A 334 -11.68 -23.64 40.90
C PRO A 334 -10.91 -23.47 42.20
N VAL A 335 -10.13 -22.40 42.29
CA VAL A 335 -9.35 -22.01 43.46
C VAL A 335 -9.49 -20.52 43.74
N THR A 336 -9.54 -20.15 45.01
CA THR A 336 -9.58 -18.76 45.46
C THR A 336 -8.35 -18.37 46.28
N GLN A 337 -7.60 -19.36 46.77
CA GLN A 337 -6.38 -19.19 47.53
C GLN A 337 -5.53 -20.46 47.50
N ILE A 338 -4.25 -20.35 47.84
CA ILE A 338 -3.39 -21.45 48.28
C ILE A 338 -3.64 -21.64 49.78
N PRO A 339 -4.24 -22.75 50.23
CA PRO A 339 -4.49 -22.97 51.66
C PRO A 339 -3.21 -23.04 52.49
N ALA A 340 -3.24 -22.58 53.74
CA ALA A 340 -2.15 -22.77 54.71
C ALA A 340 -1.79 -24.26 54.83
N GLY A 341 -0.50 -24.57 54.96
CA GLY A 341 -0.03 -25.96 54.99
C GLY A 341 0.11 -26.64 53.63
N SER A 342 -0.20 -25.96 52.52
CA SER A 342 -0.04 -26.50 51.17
C SER A 342 1.41 -26.87 50.85
N LYS A 343 1.60 -27.88 50.00
CA LYS A 343 2.93 -28.35 49.59
C LYS A 343 3.04 -28.56 48.08
N GLY A 344 4.25 -28.47 47.57
CA GLY A 344 4.62 -28.71 46.17
C GLY A 344 4.40 -27.51 45.26
N ALA A 345 5.09 -27.51 44.11
CA ALA A 345 4.91 -26.51 43.06
C ALA A 345 3.44 -26.42 42.61
N LYS A 346 2.99 -25.23 42.25
CA LYS A 346 1.62 -24.97 41.79
C LYS A 346 1.62 -24.19 40.48
N THR A 347 0.68 -24.53 39.60
CA THR A 347 0.34 -23.74 38.42
C THR A 347 -1.15 -23.45 38.48
N PHE A 348 -1.53 -22.20 38.25
CA PHE A 348 -2.92 -21.74 38.25
C PHE A 348 -3.27 -21.07 36.94
N TYR A 349 -4.50 -21.28 36.46
CA TYR A 349 -4.98 -20.84 35.16
C TYR A 349 -6.17 -19.90 35.36
N ALA A 350 -6.10 -18.71 34.77
CA ALA A 350 -7.20 -17.77 34.76
C ALA A 350 -8.25 -18.21 33.74
N LYS A 351 -9.51 -18.34 34.17
CA LYS A 351 -10.63 -18.57 33.26
C LYS A 351 -11.28 -17.24 32.89
N TRP A 352 -11.36 -17.00 31.59
CA TRP A 352 -12.09 -15.89 30.99
C TRP A 352 -13.33 -16.44 30.29
N LYS A 353 -14.46 -15.76 30.46
CA LYS A 353 -15.62 -15.94 29.61
C LYS A 353 -15.56 -14.89 28.51
N TYR A 354 -15.07 -15.30 27.33
CA TYR A 354 -14.96 -14.42 26.17
C TYR A 354 -16.34 -14.11 25.61
N ASN A 355 -16.49 -12.89 25.07
CA ASN A 355 -17.68 -12.48 24.33
C ASN A 355 -17.64 -13.15 22.95
N VAL A 356 -18.09 -14.40 22.87
CA VAL A 356 -18.16 -15.22 21.65
C VAL A 356 -19.48 -15.97 21.57
N SER A 357 -19.94 -16.26 20.35
CA SER A 357 -21.03 -17.18 20.02
C SER A 357 -20.56 -18.19 18.97
N SER A 358 -21.43 -19.09 18.52
CA SER A 358 -21.10 -20.01 17.42
C SER A 358 -20.76 -19.31 16.10
N ASP A 359 -21.22 -18.08 15.88
CA ASP A 359 -21.07 -17.33 14.63
C ASP A 359 -20.49 -15.92 14.80
N ALA A 360 -20.14 -15.50 16.02
CA ALA A 360 -19.62 -14.16 16.31
C ALA A 360 -18.49 -14.15 17.34
N LEU A 361 -17.52 -13.27 17.12
CA LEU A 361 -16.47 -12.91 18.07
C LEU A 361 -16.50 -11.39 18.27
N TYR A 362 -16.56 -10.95 19.52
CA TYR A 362 -16.65 -9.54 19.88
C TYR A 362 -15.33 -9.06 20.48
N ALA A 363 -14.55 -8.32 19.67
CA ALA A 363 -13.25 -7.79 20.08
C ALA A 363 -13.37 -6.60 21.05
N CYS A 364 -14.50 -5.88 21.04
CA CYS A 364 -14.84 -4.84 22.02
C CYS A 364 -13.71 -3.80 22.24
N GLY A 365 -13.13 -3.25 21.18
CA GLY A 365 -12.03 -2.27 21.27
C GLY A 365 -10.68 -2.83 21.77
N GLU A 366 -10.55 -4.15 21.91
CA GLU A 366 -9.27 -4.83 22.14
C GLU A 366 -8.62 -5.22 20.80
N LYS A 367 -7.29 -5.32 20.80
CA LYS A 367 -6.53 -5.71 19.62
C LYS A 367 -6.71 -7.21 19.34
N LEU A 368 -7.20 -7.54 18.15
CA LEU A 368 -7.49 -8.91 17.73
C LEU A 368 -6.57 -9.34 16.58
N PHE A 369 -6.01 -10.54 16.68
CA PHE A 369 -5.32 -11.22 15.60
C PHE A 369 -6.04 -12.51 15.23
N VAL A 370 -6.17 -12.77 13.93
CA VAL A 370 -6.58 -14.06 13.39
C VAL A 370 -5.41 -14.66 12.62
N GLN A 371 -4.94 -15.83 13.05
CA GLN A 371 -3.76 -16.48 12.46
C GLN A 371 -3.89 -18.00 12.43
N ALA A 372 -3.37 -18.59 11.37
CA ALA A 372 -3.19 -20.03 11.21
C ALA A 372 -2.37 -20.61 12.36
N LYS A 373 -2.81 -21.77 12.86
CA LYS A 373 -2.05 -22.56 13.83
C LYS A 373 -0.71 -22.95 13.21
N GLU A 374 0.36 -22.83 13.98
CA GLU A 374 1.68 -23.28 13.56
C GLU A 374 1.65 -24.73 13.03
N GLY A 375 2.19 -24.94 11.84
CA GLY A 375 2.20 -26.23 11.15
C GLY A 375 0.87 -26.64 10.51
N SER A 376 -0.11 -25.75 10.37
CA SER A 376 -1.41 -26.05 9.77
C SER A 376 -1.88 -24.92 8.84
N ASP A 377 -2.24 -25.25 7.61
CA ASP A 377 -2.77 -24.27 6.64
C ASP A 377 -4.28 -24.04 6.75
N ASN A 378 -5.01 -24.96 7.40
CA ASN A 378 -6.48 -25.02 7.35
C ASN A 378 -7.18 -24.69 8.67
N VAL A 379 -6.41 -24.45 9.73
CA VAL A 379 -6.94 -24.15 11.07
C VAL A 379 -6.37 -22.82 11.50
N ALA A 380 -7.24 -21.84 11.74
CA ALA A 380 -6.89 -20.55 12.30
C ALA A 380 -7.53 -20.36 13.68
N TYR A 381 -6.85 -19.58 14.51
CA TYR A 381 -7.31 -19.19 15.83
C TYR A 381 -7.28 -17.68 16.00
N ALA A 382 -8.04 -17.22 16.98
CA ALA A 382 -8.09 -15.83 17.39
C ALA A 382 -7.21 -15.61 18.64
N TYR A 383 -6.50 -14.49 18.67
CA TYR A 383 -5.62 -14.07 19.76
C TYR A 383 -5.84 -12.61 20.10
N PHE A 384 -5.85 -12.26 21.38
CA PHE A 384 -5.90 -10.86 21.82
C PHE A 384 -4.50 -10.30 22.09
N ASN A 385 -4.25 -9.04 21.75
CA ASN A 385 -2.99 -8.29 21.96
C ASN A 385 -1.77 -8.78 21.16
N GLU A 386 -1.48 -10.08 21.17
CA GLU A 386 -0.35 -10.70 20.47
C GLU A 386 -0.58 -12.20 20.25
N VAL A 387 0.11 -12.78 19.26
CA VAL A 387 -0.03 -14.20 18.90
C VAL A 387 0.84 -15.07 19.82
N LYS A 388 0.31 -15.36 21.01
CA LYS A 388 0.90 -16.28 22.00
C LYS A 388 -0.16 -17.24 22.55
N GLU A 389 0.25 -18.40 23.04
CA GLU A 389 -0.66 -19.40 23.62
C GLU A 389 -1.49 -18.82 24.77
N ASP A 390 -0.87 -18.02 25.64
CA ASP A 390 -1.56 -17.33 26.73
C ASP A 390 -2.60 -16.32 26.22
N ASN A 391 -2.54 -15.84 24.99
CA ASN A 391 -3.50 -14.86 24.45
C ASN A 391 -4.59 -15.47 23.58
N LEU A 392 -4.60 -16.80 23.48
CA LEU A 392 -5.56 -17.55 22.68
C LEU A 392 -6.99 -17.35 23.20
N VAL A 393 -7.92 -17.08 22.28
CA VAL A 393 -9.35 -17.04 22.60
C VAL A 393 -9.85 -18.46 22.82
N LEU A 394 -10.47 -18.69 23.97
CA LEU A 394 -10.98 -20.00 24.39
C LEU A 394 -12.51 -20.00 24.43
N ASP A 395 -13.11 -21.19 24.27
CA ASP A 395 -14.52 -21.44 24.55
C ASP A 395 -14.78 -21.64 26.07
N ASP A 396 -16.05 -21.82 26.45
CA ASP A 396 -16.46 -22.01 27.85
C ASP A 396 -15.86 -23.28 28.50
N ASP A 397 -15.43 -24.25 27.69
CA ASP A 397 -14.77 -25.49 28.12
C ASP A 397 -13.24 -25.35 28.20
N GLY A 398 -12.69 -24.20 27.82
CA GLY A 398 -11.26 -23.93 27.79
C GLY A 398 -10.53 -24.45 26.56
N ARG A 399 -11.25 -24.80 25.49
CA ARG A 399 -10.66 -25.22 24.21
C ARG A 399 -10.47 -24.02 23.29
N PRO A 400 -9.54 -24.06 22.33
CA PRO A 400 -9.37 -23.00 21.35
C PRO A 400 -10.69 -22.70 20.60
N PHE A 401 -11.09 -21.44 20.55
CA PHE A 401 -12.30 -21.03 19.83
C PHE A 401 -12.07 -21.14 18.30
N PRO A 402 -12.95 -21.84 17.55
CA PRO A 402 -12.71 -22.14 16.14
C PRO A 402 -12.98 -20.93 15.23
N VAL A 403 -11.98 -20.51 14.46
CA VAL A 403 -12.16 -19.55 13.37
C VAL A 403 -12.58 -20.27 12.09
N HIS A 404 -13.68 -19.83 11.49
CA HIS A 404 -14.27 -20.46 10.31
C HIS A 404 -14.97 -19.43 9.42
N ALA A 405 -15.22 -19.77 8.16
CA ALA A 405 -15.66 -18.82 7.13
C ALA A 405 -17.00 -18.09 7.39
N ASN A 406 -17.83 -18.58 8.32
CA ASN A 406 -19.09 -17.94 8.71
C ASN A 406 -18.96 -17.04 9.95
N LEU A 407 -17.79 -17.01 10.59
CA LEU A 407 -17.55 -16.23 11.80
C LEU A 407 -17.56 -14.73 11.48
N LYS A 408 -18.41 -13.97 12.18
CA LYS A 408 -18.44 -12.52 12.14
C LYS A 408 -17.57 -11.96 13.27
N ILE A 409 -16.86 -10.86 13.00
CA ILE A 409 -16.05 -10.17 13.98
C ILE A 409 -16.65 -8.78 14.21
N TYR A 410 -16.89 -8.46 15.48
CA TYR A 410 -17.47 -7.18 15.89
C TYR A 410 -16.47 -6.41 16.75
N GLY A 411 -16.29 -5.13 16.45
CA GLY A 411 -15.61 -4.16 17.32
C GLY A 411 -16.46 -3.72 18.52
N SER A 412 -17.78 -3.98 18.47
CA SER A 412 -18.73 -3.67 19.54
C SER A 412 -18.82 -4.76 20.61
N LYS A 413 -19.54 -4.45 21.70
CA LYS A 413 -20.04 -5.40 22.69
C LYS A 413 -21.19 -6.25 22.12
N PRO A 414 -21.55 -7.39 22.75
CA PRO A 414 -22.66 -8.24 22.32
C PRO A 414 -24.02 -7.56 22.21
N ASP A 415 -24.27 -6.51 22.99
CA ASP A 415 -25.49 -5.70 22.94
C ASP A 415 -25.48 -4.64 21.81
N GLY A 416 -24.41 -4.58 21.03
CA GLY A 416 -24.20 -3.62 19.95
C GLY A 416 -23.65 -2.26 20.40
N SER A 417 -23.48 -2.03 21.70
CA SER A 417 -22.84 -0.81 22.21
C SER A 417 -21.33 -0.84 21.97
N TYR A 418 -20.72 0.33 21.82
CA TYR A 418 -19.27 0.45 21.63
C TYR A 418 -18.62 0.85 22.96
N PRO A 419 -17.41 0.36 23.25
CA PRO A 419 -16.66 0.82 24.40
C PRO A 419 -16.30 2.31 24.20
N GLU A 420 -16.64 3.13 25.20
CA GLU A 420 -16.37 4.57 25.20
C GLU A 420 -14.86 4.82 25.00
N GLY A 421 -14.52 5.61 23.98
CA GLY A 421 -13.12 5.89 23.62
C GLY A 421 -12.31 4.70 23.10
N GLY A 422 -12.95 3.55 22.85
CA GLY A 422 -12.30 2.35 22.32
C GLY A 422 -12.00 2.45 20.82
N LYS A 423 -10.83 1.93 20.42
CA LYS A 423 -10.39 1.81 19.02
C LYS A 423 -10.49 0.35 18.59
N ASP A 424 -11.14 0.11 17.46
CA ASP A 424 -11.07 -1.22 16.85
C ASP A 424 -9.67 -1.45 16.28
N ASP A 425 -9.03 -2.58 16.61
CA ASP A 425 -7.75 -2.96 16.01
C ASP A 425 -7.81 -4.45 15.67
N ILE A 426 -8.19 -4.75 14.43
CA ILE A 426 -8.48 -6.11 13.97
C ILE A 426 -7.51 -6.46 12.84
N THR A 427 -6.68 -7.48 13.04
CA THR A 427 -5.69 -7.94 12.07
C THR A 427 -5.97 -9.38 11.64
N ILE A 428 -6.19 -9.59 10.34
CA ILE A 428 -6.29 -10.90 9.71
C ILE A 428 -4.96 -11.23 9.05
N GLN A 429 -4.20 -12.13 9.67
CA GLN A 429 -2.96 -12.67 9.09
C GLN A 429 -3.26 -13.83 8.13
N SER A 430 -4.25 -14.66 8.47
CA SER A 430 -4.66 -15.85 7.71
C SER A 430 -6.02 -16.36 8.20
N GLY A 431 -6.52 -17.45 7.62
CA GLY A 431 -7.84 -18.01 7.94
C GLY A 431 -8.96 -17.38 7.13
N SER A 432 -10.19 -17.85 7.35
CA SER A 432 -11.38 -17.35 6.66
C SER A 432 -12.41 -16.87 7.66
N VAL A 433 -12.94 -15.66 7.45
CA VAL A 433 -14.00 -15.06 8.26
C VAL A 433 -15.08 -14.46 7.35
N ALA A 434 -16.28 -14.32 7.88
CA ALA A 434 -17.38 -13.67 7.19
C ALA A 434 -17.17 -12.14 7.23
N ASN A 435 -17.92 -11.44 8.08
CA ASN A 435 -17.98 -9.99 8.06
C ASN A 435 -17.21 -9.41 9.23
N ILE A 436 -16.45 -8.34 8.99
CA ILE A 436 -15.82 -7.54 10.03
C ILE A 436 -16.59 -6.23 10.17
N TYR A 437 -17.10 -5.97 11.38
CA TYR A 437 -17.83 -4.76 11.73
C TYR A 437 -17.01 -3.94 12.73
N ALA A 438 -16.14 -3.07 12.22
CA ALA A 438 -15.23 -2.23 12.98
C ALA A 438 -15.74 -0.77 13.02
N ARG A 439 -16.83 -0.54 13.76
CA ARG A 439 -17.51 0.76 13.82
C ARG A 439 -17.31 1.50 15.15
N GLY A 440 -16.17 1.32 15.80
CA GLY A 440 -15.80 2.00 17.04
C GLY A 440 -15.85 3.53 16.95
N GLU A 441 -15.92 4.17 18.12
CA GLU A 441 -16.10 5.63 18.26
C GLU A 441 -14.86 6.45 17.89
N THR A 442 -13.68 5.83 17.90
CA THR A 442 -12.42 6.44 17.48
C THR A 442 -11.86 5.70 16.26
N ASN A 443 -11.10 6.41 15.41
CA ASN A 443 -10.51 5.93 14.15
C ASN A 443 -9.65 4.66 14.33
N GLY A 444 -10.30 3.51 14.43
CA GLY A 444 -9.68 2.19 14.53
C GLY A 444 -9.07 1.73 13.22
N SER A 445 -8.52 0.52 13.19
CA SER A 445 -7.96 -0.09 12.01
C SER A 445 -8.40 -1.54 11.81
N VAL A 446 -8.67 -1.90 10.55
CA VAL A 446 -8.79 -3.28 10.11
C VAL A 446 -7.64 -3.55 9.14
N THR A 447 -6.81 -4.54 9.42
CA THR A 447 -5.66 -4.91 8.59
C THR A 447 -5.82 -6.32 8.06
N VAL A 448 -5.72 -6.51 6.75
CA VAL A 448 -5.76 -7.81 6.08
C VAL A 448 -4.42 -8.05 5.40
N ASN A 449 -3.62 -8.94 5.97
CA ASN A 449 -2.34 -9.38 5.40
C ASN A 449 -2.48 -10.68 4.59
N GLY A 450 -3.50 -11.49 4.89
CA GLY A 450 -3.73 -12.78 4.25
C GLY A 450 -5.12 -13.33 4.54
N GLY A 451 -5.37 -14.57 4.14
CA GLY A 451 -6.65 -15.24 4.37
C GLY A 451 -7.79 -14.73 3.49
N THR A 452 -9.03 -15.00 3.91
CA THR A 452 -10.25 -14.61 3.20
C THR A 452 -11.22 -13.90 4.13
N VAL A 453 -11.72 -12.74 3.72
CA VAL A 453 -12.75 -11.98 4.40
C VAL A 453 -13.94 -11.83 3.45
N ARG A 454 -15.17 -12.03 3.92
CA ARG A 454 -16.35 -11.78 3.07
C ARG A 454 -16.49 -10.27 2.82
N SER A 455 -16.62 -9.47 3.86
CA SER A 455 -16.73 -8.02 3.76
C SER A 455 -16.23 -7.30 5.01
N ILE A 456 -15.85 -6.05 4.84
CA ILE A 456 -15.39 -5.16 5.92
C ILE A 456 -16.28 -3.93 5.93
N GLU A 457 -16.80 -3.60 7.11
CA GLU A 457 -17.44 -2.31 7.36
C GLU A 457 -16.71 -1.59 8.50
N SER A 458 -16.21 -0.39 8.22
CA SER A 458 -15.30 0.32 9.14
C SER A 458 -15.59 1.81 9.26
N THR A 459 -15.50 2.36 10.47
CA THR A 459 -15.46 3.82 10.71
C THR A 459 -14.04 4.38 10.61
N GLY A 460 -13.00 3.54 10.54
CA GLY A 460 -11.61 3.95 10.59
C GLY A 460 -10.80 3.60 9.34
N THR A 461 -9.55 3.20 9.55
CA THR A 461 -8.62 2.82 8.49
C THR A 461 -8.79 1.35 8.11
N VAL A 462 -8.80 1.03 6.82
CA VAL A 462 -8.72 -0.35 6.32
C VAL A 462 -7.43 -0.51 5.54
N ASN A 463 -6.54 -1.41 5.97
CA ASN A 463 -5.29 -1.73 5.30
C ASN A 463 -5.40 -3.10 4.64
N VAL A 464 -5.24 -3.18 3.33
CA VAL A 464 -5.23 -4.43 2.57
C VAL A 464 -3.86 -4.63 1.99
N ASN A 465 -3.08 -5.50 2.61
CA ASN A 465 -1.71 -5.84 2.20
C ASN A 465 -1.65 -7.16 1.43
N GLY A 466 -2.66 -8.02 1.60
CA GLY A 466 -2.76 -9.32 0.95
C GLY A 466 -4.13 -9.96 1.16
N GLY A 467 -4.22 -11.26 0.93
CA GLY A 467 -5.46 -12.04 1.10
C GLY A 467 -6.54 -11.74 0.05
N THR A 468 -7.77 -12.17 0.33
CA THR A 468 -8.93 -12.00 -0.54
C THR A 468 -10.11 -11.41 0.21
N ILE A 469 -10.74 -10.38 -0.35
CA ILE A 469 -11.98 -9.80 0.15
C ILE A 469 -13.07 -9.99 -0.92
N LEU A 470 -14.15 -10.68 -0.59
CA LEU A 470 -15.10 -11.19 -1.60
C LEU A 470 -16.16 -10.16 -2.04
N GLY A 471 -16.84 -9.53 -1.08
CA GLY A 471 -18.07 -8.78 -1.30
C GLY A 471 -19.25 -9.36 -0.52
N ASP A 472 -20.07 -8.48 0.06
CA ASP A 472 -21.36 -8.83 0.64
C ASP A 472 -22.44 -9.07 -0.43
N ASP A 473 -23.69 -9.25 -0.01
CA ASP A 473 -24.81 -9.50 -0.93
C ASP A 473 -25.14 -8.30 -1.84
N ASN A 474 -24.68 -7.10 -1.47
CA ASN A 474 -24.75 -5.89 -2.28
C ASN A 474 -23.44 -5.63 -3.06
N ASN A 475 -22.56 -6.64 -3.09
CA ASN A 475 -21.23 -6.61 -3.68
C ASN A 475 -20.26 -5.62 -3.02
N TYR A 476 -20.49 -5.13 -1.80
CA TYR A 476 -19.51 -4.32 -1.07
C TYR A 476 -18.46 -5.20 -0.40
N ALA A 477 -17.21 -5.08 -0.82
CA ALA A 477 -16.09 -5.72 -0.15
C ALA A 477 -15.59 -4.87 1.03
N ILE A 478 -15.47 -3.56 0.82
CA ILE A 478 -15.08 -2.60 1.85
C ILE A 478 -16.05 -1.44 1.83
N LYS A 479 -16.68 -1.20 2.98
CA LYS A 479 -17.62 -0.11 3.19
C LYS A 479 -17.18 0.75 4.37
N THR A 480 -16.79 1.98 4.09
CA THR A 480 -16.44 2.96 5.12
C THR A 480 -17.66 3.78 5.53
N THR A 481 -17.74 4.16 6.81
CA THR A 481 -18.94 4.78 7.38
C THR A 481 -18.69 6.10 8.10
N SER A 482 -17.49 6.68 7.99
CA SER A 482 -17.14 7.99 8.56
C SER A 482 -16.51 8.91 7.50
N ASP A 483 -16.46 10.21 7.78
CA ASP A 483 -15.93 11.24 6.87
C ASP A 483 -14.39 11.29 6.83
N ASP A 484 -13.73 10.66 7.80
CA ASP A 484 -12.26 10.62 7.93
C ASP A 484 -11.69 9.21 7.66
N ALA A 485 -12.50 8.31 7.10
CA ALA A 485 -12.09 6.94 6.84
C ALA A 485 -11.05 6.86 5.71
N CYS A 486 -10.12 5.91 5.85
CA CYS A 486 -9.03 5.71 4.90
C CYS A 486 -8.96 4.24 4.48
N VAL A 487 -8.87 3.97 3.18
CA VAL A 487 -8.65 2.62 2.65
C VAL A 487 -7.30 2.59 1.92
N ASN A 488 -6.35 1.87 2.49
CA ASN A 488 -5.02 1.66 1.92
C ASN A 488 -4.96 0.27 1.29
N ILE A 489 -4.76 0.19 -0.02
CA ILE A 489 -4.70 -1.07 -0.76
C ILE A 489 -3.29 -1.20 -1.35
N THR A 490 -2.46 -2.06 -0.76
CA THR A 490 -1.07 -2.29 -1.17
C THR A 490 -0.87 -3.64 -1.86
N GLY A 491 -1.84 -4.55 -1.70
CA GLY A 491 -1.85 -5.88 -2.29
C GLY A 491 -3.19 -6.60 -2.12
N GLY A 492 -3.20 -7.90 -2.42
CA GLY A 492 -4.38 -8.75 -2.27
C GLY A 492 -5.42 -8.60 -3.38
N THR A 493 -6.51 -9.35 -3.25
CA THR A 493 -7.61 -9.41 -4.23
C THR A 493 -8.92 -8.94 -3.60
N ILE A 494 -9.56 -7.94 -4.20
CA ILE A 494 -10.83 -7.38 -3.75
C ILE A 494 -11.86 -7.57 -4.88
N ASN A 495 -12.79 -8.49 -4.69
CA ASN A 495 -13.78 -8.90 -5.72
C ASN A 495 -15.09 -8.10 -5.68
N GLY A 496 -15.19 -7.13 -4.77
CA GLY A 496 -16.35 -6.27 -4.59
C GLY A 496 -16.01 -4.78 -4.62
N ASN A 497 -17.01 -3.96 -4.35
CA ASN A 497 -16.92 -2.52 -4.30
C ASN A 497 -16.12 -2.06 -3.08
N VAL A 498 -15.28 -1.06 -3.32
CA VAL A 498 -14.58 -0.29 -2.30
C VAL A 498 -15.14 1.12 -2.31
N GLY A 499 -15.71 1.56 -1.19
CA GLY A 499 -16.20 2.91 -1.07
C GLY A 499 -16.82 3.20 0.28
N GLY A 500 -17.36 4.40 0.40
CA GLY A 500 -18.03 4.88 1.61
C GLY A 500 -19.54 5.05 1.48
N LEU A 501 -20.18 5.30 2.63
CA LEU A 501 -21.63 5.53 2.74
C LEU A 501 -22.13 6.77 2.00
N TYR A 502 -21.31 7.81 1.93
CA TYR A 502 -21.69 9.12 1.37
C TYR A 502 -20.68 9.57 0.32
N GLU A 503 -21.06 10.58 -0.46
CA GLU A 503 -20.18 11.16 -1.46
C GLU A 503 -18.97 11.85 -0.80
N GLY A 504 -17.76 11.55 -1.26
CA GLY A 504 -16.55 12.23 -0.79
C GLY A 504 -16.10 11.94 0.66
N CYS A 505 -16.55 10.85 1.28
CA CYS A 505 -16.22 10.54 2.69
C CYS A 505 -14.99 9.65 2.89
N THR A 506 -14.38 9.10 1.84
CA THR A 506 -13.32 8.09 1.97
C THR A 506 -12.05 8.46 1.25
N LEU A 507 -10.93 8.53 1.97
CA LEU A 507 -9.62 8.61 1.34
C LEU A 507 -9.22 7.23 0.83
N ILE A 508 -9.00 7.08 -0.48
CA ILE A 508 -8.62 5.79 -1.06
C ILE A 508 -7.21 5.90 -1.63
N LYS A 509 -6.32 5.02 -1.17
CA LYS A 509 -4.93 4.94 -1.60
C LYS A 509 -4.61 3.57 -2.17
N VAL A 510 -3.91 3.55 -3.30
CA VAL A 510 -3.47 2.32 -3.96
C VAL A 510 -1.97 2.33 -4.21
N SER A 511 -1.29 1.21 -3.99
CA SER A 511 0.13 1.00 -4.31
C SER A 511 0.45 -0.49 -4.38
N GLY A 512 1.69 -0.86 -4.71
CA GLY A 512 2.16 -2.25 -4.69
C GLY A 512 1.59 -3.10 -5.82
N ASN A 513 0.96 -4.23 -5.50
CA ASN A 513 0.35 -5.15 -6.47
C ASN A 513 -1.09 -5.52 -6.06
N PRO A 514 -2.03 -4.57 -6.12
CA PRO A 514 -3.42 -4.81 -5.76
C PRO A 514 -4.23 -5.31 -6.96
N HIS A 515 -5.22 -6.16 -6.71
CA HIS A 515 -6.25 -6.51 -7.69
C HIS A 515 -7.61 -6.08 -7.14
N VAL A 516 -8.30 -5.14 -7.79
CA VAL A 516 -9.52 -4.52 -7.29
C VAL A 516 -10.59 -4.47 -8.38
N GLY A 517 -11.71 -5.13 -8.11
CA GLY A 517 -12.88 -5.13 -8.97
C GLY A 517 -12.87 -6.22 -10.04
N ASN A 518 -13.68 -6.03 -11.08
CA ASN A 518 -13.92 -7.05 -12.11
C ASN A 518 -13.93 -6.49 -13.54
N GLN A 519 -13.45 -5.25 -13.74
CA GLN A 519 -13.42 -4.56 -15.03
C GLN A 519 -14.80 -4.38 -15.70
N LYS A 520 -15.90 -4.52 -14.95
CA LYS A 520 -17.28 -4.40 -15.42
C LYS A 520 -18.08 -3.44 -14.53
N ASP A 521 -18.49 -3.89 -13.35
CA ASP A 521 -19.45 -3.20 -12.48
C ASP A 521 -19.02 -3.16 -11.01
N ARG A 522 -17.86 -3.74 -10.68
CA ARG A 522 -17.29 -3.76 -9.33
C ARG A 522 -15.91 -3.15 -9.32
N GLY A 523 -15.64 -2.31 -8.32
CA GLY A 523 -14.34 -1.67 -8.16
C GLY A 523 -14.36 -0.54 -7.13
N ILE A 524 -13.46 0.42 -7.30
CA ILE A 524 -13.39 1.61 -6.45
C ILE A 524 -14.48 2.60 -6.86
N LEU A 525 -15.40 2.91 -5.95
CA LEU A 525 -16.49 3.85 -6.17
C LEU A 525 -15.99 5.29 -6.02
N LEU A 526 -15.64 5.96 -7.13
CA LEU A 526 -15.09 7.32 -7.10
C LEU A 526 -16.04 8.36 -6.53
N SER A 527 -17.37 8.15 -6.60
CA SER A 527 -18.33 9.04 -5.96
C SER A 527 -18.08 9.14 -4.44
N SER A 528 -17.66 8.06 -3.81
CA SER A 528 -17.39 8.05 -2.37
C SER A 528 -15.98 8.50 -1.98
N ALA A 529 -15.08 8.62 -2.96
CA ALA A 529 -13.70 9.02 -2.73
C ALA A 529 -13.58 10.52 -2.45
N ILE A 530 -12.73 10.92 -1.51
CA ILE A 530 -12.39 12.34 -1.25
C ILE A 530 -11.88 12.98 -2.53
N ASP A 531 -12.35 14.21 -2.81
CA ASP A 531 -12.09 14.93 -4.06
C ASP A 531 -12.45 14.14 -5.33
N LYS A 532 -13.23 13.06 -5.21
CA LYS A 532 -13.60 12.14 -6.29
C LYS A 532 -12.40 11.51 -7.01
N LYS A 533 -11.27 11.36 -6.32
CA LYS A 533 -10.03 10.81 -6.87
C LYS A 533 -9.39 9.76 -5.95
N VAL A 534 -8.64 8.83 -6.55
CA VAL A 534 -7.76 7.90 -5.85
C VAL A 534 -6.35 8.49 -5.77
N ILE A 535 -5.63 8.25 -4.67
CA ILE A 535 -4.21 8.58 -4.57
C ILE A 535 -3.37 7.33 -4.87
N ALA A 536 -2.49 7.40 -5.85
CA ALA A 536 -1.66 6.27 -6.28
C ALA A 536 -0.19 6.47 -5.91
N GLY A 537 0.39 5.49 -5.21
CA GLY A 537 1.82 5.36 -4.99
C GLY A 537 2.51 4.60 -6.13
N ASN A 538 3.54 3.82 -5.79
CA ASN A 538 4.25 2.97 -6.76
C ASN A 538 3.43 1.73 -7.12
N LEU A 539 3.07 1.57 -8.40
CA LEU A 539 2.30 0.43 -8.95
C LEU A 539 3.12 -0.44 -9.91
N ASN A 540 4.45 -0.36 -9.90
CA ASN A 540 5.31 -1.09 -10.85
C ASN A 540 5.20 -2.63 -10.75
N LYS A 541 4.62 -3.14 -9.67
CA LYS A 541 4.35 -4.58 -9.47
C LYS A 541 2.92 -4.98 -9.81
N ALA A 542 2.04 -4.01 -10.08
CA ALA A 542 0.65 -4.26 -10.40
C ALA A 542 0.49 -4.80 -11.82
N GLU A 543 -0.48 -5.69 -12.01
CA GLU A 543 -0.82 -6.19 -13.34
C GLU A 543 -1.58 -5.12 -14.16
N LYS A 544 -1.53 -5.22 -15.49
CA LYS A 544 -2.33 -4.38 -16.39
C LYS A 544 -3.82 -4.55 -16.06
N ASP A 545 -4.58 -3.46 -16.09
CA ASP A 545 -6.03 -3.46 -15.90
C ASP A 545 -6.49 -4.06 -14.54
N SER A 546 -5.61 -4.08 -13.53
CA SER A 546 -5.86 -4.71 -12.23
C SER A 546 -6.75 -3.90 -11.28
N ILE A 547 -6.95 -2.60 -11.54
CA ILE A 547 -7.73 -1.70 -10.67
C ILE A 547 -8.92 -1.15 -11.45
N THR A 548 -10.13 -1.52 -11.07
CA THR A 548 -11.36 -1.00 -11.68
C THR A 548 -11.84 0.25 -10.93
N LEU A 549 -12.06 1.34 -11.65
CA LEU A 549 -12.62 2.60 -11.14
C LEU A 549 -14.06 2.77 -11.64
N ILE A 550 -15.00 2.91 -10.72
CA ILE A 550 -16.42 3.15 -11.02
C ILE A 550 -16.69 4.65 -10.87
N ALA A 551 -16.86 5.33 -12.00
CA ALA A 551 -16.86 6.77 -12.14
C ALA A 551 -18.11 7.26 -12.89
N PRO A 552 -19.34 7.06 -12.36
CA PRO A 552 -20.59 7.20 -13.13
C PRO A 552 -20.88 8.61 -13.66
N SER A 553 -20.34 9.64 -13.00
CA SER A 553 -20.55 11.05 -13.37
C SER A 553 -19.32 11.72 -14.01
N ALA A 554 -18.26 10.97 -14.29
CA ALA A 554 -17.01 11.54 -14.79
C ALA A 554 -17.13 11.92 -16.28
N THR A 555 -16.81 13.17 -16.58
CA THR A 555 -16.73 13.73 -17.93
C THR A 555 -15.28 13.89 -18.37
N GLU A 556 -15.05 14.23 -19.64
CA GLU A 556 -13.71 14.58 -20.13
C GLU A 556 -12.99 15.57 -19.19
N GLY A 557 -11.71 15.30 -18.90
CA GLY A 557 -10.88 16.13 -18.03
C GLY A 557 -11.11 15.91 -16.53
N THR A 558 -12.06 15.07 -16.12
CA THR A 558 -12.22 14.70 -14.69
C THR A 558 -10.99 13.94 -14.22
N VAL A 559 -10.36 14.41 -13.14
CA VAL A 559 -9.25 13.71 -12.47
C VAL A 559 -9.80 12.49 -11.73
N LEU A 560 -9.28 11.31 -12.04
CA LEU A 560 -9.69 10.04 -11.44
C LEU A 560 -8.66 9.53 -10.43
N VAL A 561 -7.39 9.74 -10.74
CA VAL A 561 -6.26 9.30 -9.92
C VAL A 561 -5.20 10.40 -9.93
N THR A 562 -4.60 10.68 -8.79
CA THR A 562 -3.38 11.50 -8.68
C THR A 562 -2.25 10.61 -8.18
N PHE A 563 -1.16 10.53 -8.95
CA PHE A 563 0.05 9.83 -8.53
C PHE A 563 0.94 10.71 -7.65
N GLU A 564 1.56 10.09 -6.64
CA GLU A 564 2.63 10.71 -5.86
C GLU A 564 3.96 10.82 -6.66
N GLY A 565 4.05 10.11 -7.79
CA GLY A 565 5.18 10.12 -8.72
C GLY A 565 4.71 10.13 -10.18
N GLN A 566 5.42 9.41 -11.05
CA GLN A 566 5.06 9.30 -12.47
C GLN A 566 3.73 8.58 -12.64
N ALA A 567 2.82 9.19 -13.40
CA ALA A 567 1.50 8.65 -13.65
C ALA A 567 1.45 7.72 -14.87
N TYR A 568 0.61 6.69 -14.77
CA TYR A 568 0.37 5.70 -15.82
C TYR A 568 -1.10 5.32 -15.85
N THR A 569 -1.65 5.11 -17.04
CA THR A 569 -3.05 4.70 -17.24
C THR A 569 -3.24 3.17 -17.21
N MET A 570 -2.21 2.40 -17.54
CA MET A 570 -2.30 0.96 -17.84
C MET A 570 -2.82 0.07 -16.70
N PHE A 571 -2.82 0.55 -15.46
CA PHE A 571 -3.30 -0.22 -14.30
C PHE A 571 -4.82 -0.09 -14.10
N PHE A 572 -5.45 0.89 -14.73
CA PHE A 572 -6.82 1.29 -14.42
C PHE A 572 -7.80 0.96 -15.54
N VAL A 573 -8.92 0.33 -15.17
CA VAL A 573 -10.10 0.21 -16.03
C VAL A 573 -11.17 1.17 -15.52
N ILE A 574 -11.62 2.09 -16.38
CA ILE A 574 -12.56 3.14 -15.97
C ILE A 574 -13.94 2.79 -16.51
N ILE A 575 -14.89 2.64 -15.59
CA ILE A 575 -16.29 2.38 -15.88
C ILE A 575 -17.10 3.63 -15.59
N ASN A 576 -17.74 4.19 -16.60
CA ASN A 576 -18.62 5.33 -16.50
C ASN A 576 -20.03 4.92 -16.93
N SER A 577 -20.96 4.83 -15.97
CA SER A 577 -22.33 4.34 -16.16
C SER A 577 -22.32 2.92 -16.75
N ASP A 578 -22.45 2.80 -18.08
CA ASP A 578 -22.47 1.56 -18.82
C ASP A 578 -21.30 1.46 -19.81
N ARG A 579 -20.24 2.26 -19.70
CA ARG A 579 -19.19 2.34 -20.72
C ARG A 579 -17.79 2.24 -20.12
N LYS A 580 -16.87 1.60 -20.87
CA LYS A 580 -15.44 1.73 -20.60
C LYS A 580 -14.93 3.06 -21.17
N ARG A 581 -14.13 3.78 -20.40
CA ARG A 581 -13.55 5.07 -20.79
C ARG A 581 -12.04 4.94 -20.91
N ASN A 582 -11.51 5.59 -21.94
CA ASN A 582 -10.08 5.83 -22.01
C ASN A 582 -9.68 6.86 -20.95
N ALA A 583 -8.42 6.79 -20.55
CA ALA A 583 -7.80 7.83 -19.76
C ALA A 583 -6.53 8.33 -20.43
N GLN A 584 -6.14 9.52 -20.00
CA GLN A 584 -4.92 10.19 -20.39
C GLN A 584 -4.16 10.63 -19.15
N VAL A 585 -2.84 10.72 -19.28
CA VAL A 585 -1.96 11.27 -18.25
C VAL A 585 -1.74 12.75 -18.52
N VAL A 586 -1.97 13.60 -17.52
CA VAL A 586 -1.67 15.04 -17.55
C VAL A 586 -0.87 15.37 -16.30
N GLY A 587 0.45 15.54 -16.45
CA GLY A 587 1.35 15.66 -15.30
C GLY A 587 1.35 14.40 -14.45
N ASN A 588 0.94 14.53 -13.18
CA ASN A 588 0.80 13.40 -12.25
C ASN A 588 -0.65 12.86 -12.16
N ASP A 589 -1.58 13.43 -12.92
CA ASP A 589 -2.99 13.06 -12.87
C ASP A 589 -3.36 12.12 -14.01
N VAL A 590 -4.20 11.15 -13.71
CA VAL A 590 -4.94 10.35 -14.68
C VAL A 590 -6.33 10.94 -14.81
N MET A 591 -6.66 11.40 -16.01
CA MET A 591 -7.94 12.04 -16.31
C MET A 591 -8.75 11.20 -17.30
N VAL A 592 -10.08 11.29 -17.22
CA VAL A 592 -10.95 10.75 -18.27
C VAL A 592 -10.59 11.40 -19.61
N ASN A 593 -10.33 10.56 -20.61
CA ASN A 593 -10.26 11.00 -22.00
C ASN A 593 -11.64 10.81 -22.65
N GLY A 594 -12.23 11.93 -23.11
CA GLY A 594 -13.60 11.96 -23.60
C GLY A 594 -13.79 11.42 -25.01
N ASP A 595 -12.72 11.29 -25.79
CA ASP A 595 -12.75 11.22 -27.26
C ASP A 595 -13.68 10.15 -27.83
N LEU A 596 -13.56 8.93 -27.31
CA LEU A 596 -14.19 7.74 -27.86
C LEU A 596 -14.46 6.72 -26.75
N SER A 597 -15.63 6.10 -26.78
CA SER A 597 -16.02 5.07 -25.81
C SER A 597 -17.11 4.16 -26.35
N LEU A 598 -17.05 2.88 -25.96
CA LEU A 598 -18.05 1.90 -26.33
C LEU A 598 -18.89 1.47 -25.11
N PRO A 599 -20.17 1.14 -25.29
CA PRO A 599 -21.01 0.62 -24.23
C PRO A 599 -20.54 -0.79 -23.84
N THR A 600 -20.75 -1.16 -22.59
CA THR A 600 -20.44 -2.49 -22.03
C THR A 600 -21.45 -3.55 -22.48
N SER A 601 -22.59 -3.12 -23.02
CA SER A 601 -23.60 -3.96 -23.64
C SER A 601 -24.05 -3.37 -24.97
N LEU A 602 -24.49 -4.23 -25.90
CA LEU A 602 -25.03 -3.81 -27.18
C LEU A 602 -26.56 -3.92 -27.17
N LYS A 603 -27.22 -3.16 -28.04
CA LYS A 603 -28.64 -3.33 -28.29
C LYS A 603 -28.84 -4.48 -29.28
N ALA A 604 -29.51 -5.55 -28.86
CA ALA A 604 -29.85 -6.66 -29.76
C ALA A 604 -30.93 -6.25 -30.77
N ASP A 605 -30.88 -6.84 -31.97
CA ASP A 605 -31.98 -6.83 -32.91
C ASP A 605 -33.08 -7.80 -32.44
N GLU A 606 -34.31 -7.34 -32.30
CA GLU A 606 -35.43 -8.20 -31.87
C GLU A 606 -35.78 -9.27 -32.90
N SER A 607 -35.40 -9.08 -34.17
CA SER A 607 -35.70 -9.99 -35.27
C SER A 607 -34.58 -10.98 -35.59
N ASP A 608 -33.37 -10.74 -35.09
CA ASP A 608 -32.20 -11.59 -35.31
C ASP A 608 -31.27 -11.61 -34.09
N ALA A 609 -31.25 -12.74 -33.40
CA ALA A 609 -30.51 -12.94 -32.15
C ALA A 609 -28.98 -12.81 -32.29
N ASN A 610 -28.44 -12.87 -33.51
CA ASN A 610 -27.01 -12.70 -33.75
C ASN A 610 -26.65 -11.30 -34.21
N THR A 611 -27.62 -10.38 -34.30
CA THR A 611 -27.42 -9.01 -34.80
C THR A 611 -27.51 -7.99 -33.66
N PHE A 612 -26.56 -7.05 -33.64
CA PHE A 612 -26.38 -6.07 -32.57
C PHE A 612 -26.05 -4.69 -33.10
N TYR A 613 -26.43 -3.68 -32.32
CA TYR A 613 -26.17 -2.26 -32.59
C TYR A 613 -25.43 -1.62 -31.43
N VAL A 614 -24.46 -0.78 -31.77
CA VAL A 614 -23.94 0.21 -30.85
C VAL A 614 -24.97 1.34 -30.73
N PHE A 615 -25.17 1.89 -29.54
CA PHE A 615 -26.16 2.93 -29.27
C PHE A 615 -25.54 4.12 -28.49
N GLY A 616 -26.24 5.25 -28.52
CA GLY A 616 -25.82 6.48 -27.81
C GLY A 616 -24.71 7.26 -28.51
N GLU A 617 -24.06 8.14 -27.75
CA GLU A 617 -22.98 9.02 -28.22
C GLU A 617 -21.62 8.39 -27.88
N ASN A 618 -21.01 7.71 -28.85
CA ASN A 618 -19.78 6.94 -28.65
C ASN A 618 -18.54 7.73 -29.02
N VAL A 619 -18.68 8.62 -29.99
CA VAL A 619 -17.67 9.56 -30.46
C VAL A 619 -18.01 10.95 -29.93
N THR A 620 -17.11 11.62 -29.22
CA THR A 620 -17.38 12.97 -28.68
C THR A 620 -16.52 14.06 -29.33
N LYS A 621 -15.37 13.67 -29.90
CA LYS A 621 -14.49 14.57 -30.65
C LYS A 621 -14.55 14.32 -32.15
N LYS A 622 -14.16 15.34 -32.91
CA LYS A 622 -13.92 15.21 -34.35
C LYS A 622 -12.57 14.54 -34.61
N GLY A 623 -12.42 13.93 -35.77
CA GLY A 623 -11.12 13.41 -36.22
C GLY A 623 -11.09 13.19 -37.72
N THR A 624 -9.93 12.84 -38.25
CA THR A 624 -9.64 12.78 -39.69
C THR A 624 -9.82 11.40 -40.31
N ILE A 625 -9.61 10.31 -39.55
CA ILE A 625 -9.77 8.94 -40.02
C ILE A 625 -10.72 8.22 -39.09
N PHE A 626 -11.78 7.64 -39.62
CA PHE A 626 -12.75 6.83 -38.88
C PHE A 626 -12.66 5.39 -39.36
N SER A 627 -12.40 4.45 -38.45
CA SER A 627 -12.35 3.02 -38.79
C SER A 627 -13.08 2.16 -37.77
N VAL A 628 -13.62 1.04 -38.25
CA VAL A 628 -14.43 0.09 -37.46
C VAL A 628 -13.90 -1.31 -37.71
N PHE A 629 -13.69 -2.06 -36.64
CA PHE A 629 -13.22 -3.45 -36.66
C PHE A 629 -14.15 -4.33 -35.82
N ALA A 630 -14.41 -5.56 -36.26
CA ALA A 630 -15.17 -6.57 -35.52
C ALA A 630 -14.42 -7.91 -35.44
N ASP A 631 -13.47 -8.04 -34.51
CA ASP A 631 -12.70 -9.27 -34.32
C ASP A 631 -13.59 -10.39 -33.75
N GLY A 632 -13.40 -11.65 -34.18
CA GLY A 632 -14.33 -12.75 -33.91
C GLY A 632 -15.75 -12.67 -34.52
N GLY A 633 -16.17 -11.52 -35.08
CA GLY A 633 -17.48 -11.29 -35.69
C GLY A 633 -17.41 -10.67 -37.10
N TYR A 634 -18.46 -9.99 -37.54
CA TYR A 634 -18.44 -9.15 -38.74
C TYR A 634 -19.49 -8.04 -38.64
N PHE A 635 -19.51 -7.14 -39.61
CA PHE A 635 -20.60 -6.17 -39.71
C PHE A 635 -21.00 -5.86 -41.16
N ASN A 636 -22.24 -5.39 -41.30
CA ASN A 636 -22.73 -4.74 -42.51
C ASN A 636 -22.97 -3.25 -42.22
N VAL A 637 -22.71 -2.41 -43.20
CA VAL A 637 -23.02 -0.98 -43.09
C VAL A 637 -24.47 -0.72 -43.49
N GLY A 638 -25.17 0.14 -42.74
CA GLY A 638 -26.51 0.62 -43.13
C GLY A 638 -26.49 1.76 -44.15
N ASP A 639 -25.31 2.33 -44.44
CA ASP A 639 -25.10 3.42 -45.38
C ASP A 639 -23.72 3.25 -46.02
N ILE A 640 -23.61 3.53 -47.32
CA ILE A 640 -22.33 3.46 -48.04
C ILE A 640 -21.55 4.79 -47.97
N SER A 641 -22.15 5.82 -47.38
CA SER A 641 -21.58 7.17 -47.30
C SER A 641 -21.41 7.64 -45.86
N LEU A 642 -20.25 8.25 -45.58
CA LEU A 642 -19.99 9.02 -44.37
C LEU A 642 -19.76 10.47 -44.79
N ASP A 643 -20.69 11.36 -44.43
CA ASP A 643 -20.65 12.76 -44.88
C ASP A 643 -19.33 13.46 -44.48
N GLY A 644 -18.67 14.11 -45.43
CA GLY A 644 -17.36 14.75 -45.26
C GLY A 644 -16.16 13.79 -45.26
N ALA A 645 -16.36 12.52 -45.61
CA ALA A 645 -15.30 11.53 -45.74
C ALA A 645 -15.47 10.64 -46.98
N SER A 646 -14.36 10.13 -47.50
CA SER A 646 -14.32 9.12 -48.56
C SER A 646 -14.01 7.76 -47.96
N PHE A 647 -14.65 6.71 -48.48
CA PHE A 647 -14.24 5.34 -48.15
C PHE A 647 -12.81 5.12 -48.65
N SER A 648 -11.94 4.71 -47.74
CA SER A 648 -10.52 4.50 -48.03
C SER A 648 -10.25 3.02 -48.23
N MET A 649 -10.82 2.18 -47.35
CA MET A 649 -10.67 0.75 -47.48
C MET A 649 -11.59 -0.10 -46.60
N GLY A 650 -11.72 -1.40 -46.92
CA GLY A 650 -12.30 -2.40 -46.02
C GLY A 650 -11.77 -3.81 -46.26
N ILE A 651 -11.97 -4.70 -45.30
CA ILE A 651 -11.62 -6.12 -45.37
C ILE A 651 -12.92 -6.92 -45.49
N PRO A 652 -13.31 -7.35 -46.71
CA PRO A 652 -14.52 -8.14 -46.92
C PRO A 652 -14.32 -9.57 -46.44
N LEU A 653 -15.42 -10.22 -46.11
CA LEU A 653 -15.48 -11.64 -45.78
C LEU A 653 -16.11 -12.45 -46.93
N ASP A 654 -15.60 -13.66 -47.13
CA ASP A 654 -16.20 -14.63 -48.04
C ASP A 654 -17.44 -15.31 -47.43
N ALA A 655 -18.04 -16.25 -48.17
CA ALA A 655 -19.21 -17.00 -47.72
C ALA A 655 -18.97 -17.88 -46.48
N ASN A 656 -17.71 -18.13 -46.10
CA ASN A 656 -17.32 -18.87 -44.91
C ASN A 656 -16.82 -17.94 -43.79
N PHE A 657 -17.08 -16.63 -43.90
CA PHE A 657 -16.64 -15.59 -42.97
C PHE A 657 -15.11 -15.46 -42.82
N LYS A 658 -14.35 -15.91 -43.82
CA LYS A 658 -12.90 -15.72 -43.89
C LYS A 658 -12.58 -14.41 -44.60
N GLU A 659 -11.56 -13.70 -44.12
CA GLU A 659 -11.05 -12.50 -44.78
C GLU A 659 -10.64 -12.80 -46.22
N ASN A 660 -11.08 -11.94 -47.14
CA ASN A 660 -10.89 -12.10 -48.57
C ASN A 660 -10.16 -10.89 -49.16
N GLY A 661 -8.94 -10.67 -48.67
CA GLY A 661 -8.11 -9.53 -49.08
C GLY A 661 -8.68 -8.18 -48.64
N TYR A 662 -8.66 -7.20 -49.55
CA TYR A 662 -9.05 -5.82 -49.31
C TYR A 662 -10.02 -5.36 -50.41
N ALA A 663 -10.95 -4.46 -50.07
CA ALA A 663 -11.89 -3.79 -50.97
C ALA A 663 -11.77 -2.27 -50.90
N ASP A 664 -11.71 -1.62 -52.07
CA ASP A 664 -11.63 -0.16 -52.25
C ASP A 664 -13.00 0.53 -52.39
N SER A 665 -14.08 -0.23 -52.22
CA SER A 665 -15.46 0.23 -52.21
C SER A 665 -16.27 -0.43 -51.10
N VAL A 666 -17.36 0.22 -50.69
CA VAL A 666 -18.26 -0.24 -49.63
C VAL A 666 -19.65 -0.50 -50.20
N SER A 667 -20.31 -1.52 -49.65
CA SER A 667 -21.66 -1.94 -50.01
C SER A 667 -22.42 -2.36 -48.75
N THR A 668 -23.74 -2.18 -48.75
CA THR A 668 -24.63 -2.65 -47.66
C THR A 668 -24.77 -4.16 -47.62
N GLU A 669 -24.50 -4.84 -48.74
CA GLU A 669 -24.66 -6.30 -48.87
C GLU A 669 -23.38 -7.08 -48.52
N THR A 670 -22.24 -6.40 -48.43
CA THR A 670 -20.95 -7.05 -48.15
C THR A 670 -20.72 -7.17 -46.66
N ASN A 671 -20.31 -8.36 -46.21
CA ASN A 671 -19.87 -8.60 -44.83
C ASN A 671 -18.44 -8.10 -44.68
N PHE A 672 -18.19 -7.18 -43.75
CA PHE A 672 -16.87 -6.64 -43.49
C PHE A 672 -16.34 -7.04 -42.12
N ARG A 673 -15.04 -7.31 -42.05
CA ARG A 673 -14.26 -7.37 -40.80
C ARG A 673 -13.80 -5.98 -40.35
N TYR A 674 -13.49 -5.15 -41.33
CA TYR A 674 -12.89 -3.84 -41.16
C TYR A 674 -13.36 -2.87 -42.23
N ILE A 675 -13.56 -1.60 -41.88
CA ILE A 675 -13.76 -0.49 -42.81
C ILE A 675 -13.02 0.76 -42.32
N GLN A 676 -12.70 1.64 -43.25
CA GLN A 676 -12.03 2.91 -43.02
C GLN A 676 -12.59 3.99 -43.93
N PHE A 677 -12.81 5.16 -43.35
CA PHE A 677 -13.10 6.41 -44.02
C PHE A 677 -12.05 7.45 -43.66
N THR A 678 -11.63 8.25 -44.64
CA THR A 678 -10.74 9.41 -44.44
C THR A 678 -11.47 10.69 -44.81
N SER A 679 -11.34 11.73 -43.98
CA SER A 679 -11.96 13.04 -44.23
C SER A 679 -11.50 13.63 -45.55
N THR A 680 -12.42 14.30 -46.26
CA THR A 680 -12.11 15.07 -47.47
C THR A 680 -11.92 16.56 -47.20
N GLY A 681 -12.23 17.04 -45.99
CA GLY A 681 -12.38 18.47 -45.68
C GLY A 681 -11.69 18.94 -44.41
N GLY A 682 -10.85 18.09 -43.80
CA GLY A 682 -10.05 18.41 -42.62
C GLY A 682 -10.41 17.54 -41.42
N ASP A 683 -11.71 17.36 -41.13
CA ASP A 683 -12.22 16.54 -40.03
C ASP A 683 -13.57 15.88 -40.39
N ILE A 684 -13.90 14.81 -39.67
CA ILE A 684 -15.19 14.12 -39.56
C ILE A 684 -15.75 14.52 -38.19
N SER A 685 -16.94 15.13 -38.15
CA SER A 685 -17.52 15.57 -36.87
C SER A 685 -18.00 14.38 -36.04
N SER A 686 -18.04 14.53 -34.72
CA SER A 686 -18.52 13.49 -33.80
C SER A 686 -19.98 13.13 -34.07
N GLU A 687 -20.83 14.09 -34.44
CA GLU A 687 -22.23 13.83 -34.79
C GLU A 687 -22.35 12.94 -36.02
N LYS A 688 -21.54 13.20 -37.06
CA LYS A 688 -21.53 12.42 -38.30
C LYS A 688 -20.97 11.02 -38.08
N ALA A 689 -19.88 10.90 -37.32
CA ALA A 689 -19.30 9.61 -36.95
C ALA A 689 -20.28 8.76 -36.13
N ASN A 690 -20.96 9.34 -35.14
CA ASN A 690 -22.01 8.65 -34.37
C ASN A 690 -23.20 8.24 -35.25
N ALA A 691 -23.67 9.14 -36.12
CA ALA A 691 -24.80 8.85 -37.01
C ALA A 691 -24.50 7.67 -37.94
N PHE A 692 -23.26 7.55 -38.42
CA PHE A 692 -22.82 6.41 -39.21
C PHE A 692 -22.65 5.15 -38.37
N LEU A 693 -21.96 5.24 -37.23
CA LEU A 693 -21.73 4.10 -36.32
C LEU A 693 -23.03 3.45 -35.84
N ASN A 694 -24.04 4.25 -35.51
CA ASN A 694 -25.35 3.76 -35.06
C ASN A 694 -26.17 3.05 -36.16
N LYS A 695 -25.73 3.12 -37.43
CA LYS A 695 -26.33 2.38 -38.56
C LYS A 695 -25.60 1.07 -38.86
N ILE A 696 -24.46 0.78 -38.22
CA ILE A 696 -23.69 -0.45 -38.45
C ILE A 696 -24.36 -1.60 -37.70
N LYS A 697 -24.55 -2.73 -38.41
CA LYS A 697 -25.09 -3.97 -37.85
C LYS A 697 -23.94 -4.92 -37.58
N PHE A 698 -23.69 -5.23 -36.31
CA PHE A 698 -22.66 -6.18 -35.91
C PHE A 698 -23.24 -7.57 -35.73
N HIS A 699 -22.50 -8.59 -36.14
CA HIS A 699 -22.95 -9.97 -36.19
C HIS A 699 -21.96 -10.92 -35.49
N LYS A 700 -22.49 -11.85 -34.70
CA LYS A 700 -21.72 -12.99 -34.16
C LYS A 700 -21.47 -14.04 -35.25
N ILE A 701 -20.32 -14.71 -35.17
CA ILE A 701 -20.03 -15.93 -35.94
C ILE A 701 -20.14 -17.12 -34.98
N ASP A 702 -20.91 -18.14 -35.35
CA ASP A 702 -21.11 -19.36 -34.56
C ASP A 702 -21.53 -19.12 -33.09
N ASN A 703 -22.25 -18.02 -32.82
CA ASN A 703 -22.63 -17.60 -31.47
C ASN A 703 -21.43 -17.43 -30.49
N LYS A 704 -20.24 -17.14 -31.02
CA LYS A 704 -19.04 -16.87 -30.23
C LYS A 704 -18.94 -15.39 -29.85
N PRO A 705 -18.23 -15.06 -28.75
CA PRO A 705 -17.88 -13.69 -28.42
C PRO A 705 -17.15 -12.99 -29.56
N PHE A 706 -17.34 -11.68 -29.67
CA PHE A 706 -16.66 -10.85 -30.65
C PHE A 706 -16.26 -9.51 -30.03
N LYS A 707 -15.36 -8.78 -30.69
CA LYS A 707 -14.76 -7.56 -30.17
C LYS A 707 -14.90 -6.44 -31.18
N ILE A 708 -15.45 -5.32 -30.74
CA ILE A 708 -15.55 -4.12 -31.57
C ILE A 708 -14.39 -3.20 -31.20
N ARG A 709 -13.67 -2.72 -32.21
CA ARG A 709 -12.74 -1.59 -32.07
C ARG A 709 -13.14 -0.48 -33.03
N ILE A 710 -13.16 0.73 -32.52
CA ILE A 710 -13.35 1.95 -33.30
C ILE A 710 -12.07 2.77 -33.16
N ASN A 711 -11.56 3.33 -34.25
CA ASN A 711 -10.49 4.33 -34.19
C ASN A 711 -10.99 5.64 -34.83
N LEU A 712 -10.67 6.76 -34.18
CA LEU A 712 -10.86 8.10 -34.68
C LEU A 712 -9.54 8.89 -34.59
N GLU A 713 -8.72 8.81 -35.63
CA GLU A 713 -7.40 9.44 -35.66
C GLU A 713 -7.49 10.90 -36.07
N THR A 714 -6.71 11.79 -35.44
CA THR A 714 -6.63 13.20 -35.83
C THR A 714 -5.24 13.53 -36.37
N VAL A 715 -5.06 13.37 -37.68
CA VAL A 715 -3.83 13.62 -38.42
C VAL A 715 -4.09 14.63 -39.53
N PRO A 716 -3.22 15.63 -39.75
CA PRO A 716 -3.36 16.54 -40.87
C PRO A 716 -3.51 15.78 -42.20
N ILE A 717 -4.53 16.12 -43.00
CA ILE A 717 -4.73 15.52 -44.33
C ILE A 717 -3.59 15.92 -45.26
N LYS A 718 -3.15 17.17 -45.17
CA LYS A 718 -2.04 17.70 -45.96
C LYS A 718 -1.18 18.62 -45.10
N VAL A 719 0.12 18.44 -45.18
CA VAL A 719 1.12 19.32 -44.56
C VAL A 719 2.02 19.86 -45.67
N GLU A 720 2.20 21.17 -45.71
CA GLU A 720 3.19 21.82 -46.56
C GLU A 720 4.37 22.24 -45.68
N ASP A 721 5.62 21.99 -46.10
CA ASP A 721 6.79 22.55 -45.42
C ASP A 721 6.96 24.04 -45.77
N LYS A 722 7.81 24.74 -45.02
CA LYS A 722 8.02 26.20 -45.16
C LYS A 722 8.47 26.65 -46.56
N ASP A 723 8.98 25.71 -47.38
CA ASP A 723 9.51 25.94 -48.73
C ASP A 723 8.70 25.24 -49.85
N GLY A 724 7.60 24.54 -49.52
CA GLY A 724 6.73 23.83 -50.47
C GLY A 724 7.34 22.61 -51.18
N LYS A 725 8.38 21.99 -50.63
CA LYS A 725 9.17 20.91 -51.26
C LYS A 725 9.15 19.55 -50.55
N LYS A 726 8.75 19.46 -49.27
CA LYS A 726 8.79 18.22 -48.46
C LYS A 726 7.53 17.98 -47.63
N GLY A 727 6.38 18.44 -48.11
CA GLY A 727 5.08 18.15 -47.51
C GLY A 727 4.67 16.68 -47.64
N TYR A 728 3.52 16.32 -47.04
CA TYR A 728 2.85 15.04 -47.29
C TYR A 728 1.34 15.24 -47.43
N GLU A 729 0.71 14.35 -48.18
CA GLU A 729 -0.74 14.20 -48.28
C GLU A 729 -1.16 12.76 -47.90
N LEU A 730 -2.15 12.64 -47.01
CA LEU A 730 -2.67 11.37 -46.52
C LEU A 730 -3.39 10.62 -47.63
N ASN A 731 -3.18 9.30 -47.72
CA ASN A 731 -3.58 8.42 -48.82
C ASN A 731 -2.92 8.74 -50.18
N MET A 732 -1.86 9.55 -50.19
CA MET A 732 -1.01 9.80 -51.36
C MET A 732 0.46 9.52 -51.07
N ASP A 733 1.02 10.17 -50.05
CA ASP A 733 2.42 10.01 -49.64
C ASP A 733 2.55 9.12 -48.40
N VAL A 734 1.58 9.20 -47.50
CA VAL A 734 1.48 8.43 -46.27
C VAL A 734 0.12 7.74 -46.22
N PHE A 735 0.11 6.45 -45.94
CA PHE A 735 -1.09 5.62 -45.98
C PHE A 735 -1.41 5.10 -44.59
N TYR A 736 -2.66 5.14 -44.18
CA TYR A 736 -3.07 4.63 -42.88
C TYR A 736 -3.81 3.31 -43.04
N PHE A 737 -3.39 2.31 -42.27
CA PHE A 737 -4.04 1.03 -42.14
C PHE A 737 -3.95 0.59 -40.68
N ASP A 738 -5.11 0.35 -40.09
CA ASP A 738 -5.25 -0.26 -38.78
C ASP A 738 -4.38 0.27 -37.62
N GLY A 739 -4.28 1.60 -37.47
CA GLY A 739 -3.50 2.22 -36.40
C GLY A 739 -2.04 2.49 -36.77
N SER A 740 -1.61 2.01 -37.94
CA SER A 740 -0.26 2.16 -38.48
C SER A 740 -0.25 3.08 -39.69
N PHE A 741 0.81 3.88 -39.81
CA PHE A 741 1.06 4.68 -41.02
C PHE A 741 2.20 4.08 -41.82
N TYR A 742 2.04 4.00 -43.12
CA TYR A 742 3.01 3.45 -44.05
C TYR A 742 3.48 4.53 -44.99
N LYS A 743 4.80 4.61 -45.15
CA LYS A 743 5.45 5.57 -46.04
C LYS A 743 6.55 4.87 -46.82
N LYS A 744 6.59 5.12 -48.12
CA LYS A 744 7.71 4.70 -48.96
C LYS A 744 8.84 5.72 -48.83
N SER A 745 10.08 5.26 -48.66
CA SER A 745 11.23 6.16 -48.61
C SER A 745 11.43 6.92 -49.92
N GLU A 746 12.26 7.96 -49.89
CA GLU A 746 12.85 8.48 -51.13
C GLU A 746 13.69 7.39 -51.83
N PRO A 747 13.79 7.41 -53.16
CA PRO A 747 14.64 6.48 -53.89
C PRO A 747 16.10 6.66 -53.47
N PHE A 748 16.84 5.56 -53.38
CA PHE A 748 18.28 5.61 -53.21
C PHE A 748 18.93 6.27 -54.42
N ASP A 749 19.95 7.10 -54.19
CA ASP A 749 20.72 7.73 -55.25
C ASP A 749 21.22 6.69 -56.26
N ASN A 750 21.13 7.03 -57.55
CA ASN A 750 21.43 6.10 -58.63
C ASN A 750 22.90 5.61 -58.54
N GLY A 751 23.09 4.32 -58.26
CA GLY A 751 24.40 3.70 -58.07
C GLY A 751 24.84 3.52 -56.60
N THR A 752 24.12 4.08 -55.63
CA THR A 752 24.38 3.91 -54.20
C THR A 752 23.81 2.59 -53.70
N LYS A 753 24.64 1.77 -53.04
CA LYS A 753 24.22 0.52 -52.41
C LYS A 753 23.83 0.78 -50.95
N VAL A 754 22.52 0.82 -50.65
CA VAL A 754 22.00 0.89 -49.28
C VAL A 754 21.75 -0.52 -48.76
N SER A 755 22.45 -0.89 -47.68
CA SER A 755 22.26 -2.15 -46.98
C SER A 755 20.97 -2.15 -46.17
N TRP A 756 20.43 -3.34 -45.87
CA TRP A 756 19.28 -3.49 -44.99
C TRP A 756 19.51 -2.84 -43.61
N GLN A 757 20.71 -2.96 -43.02
CA GLN A 757 21.02 -2.32 -41.74
C GLN A 757 20.92 -0.79 -41.79
N GLN A 758 21.37 -0.19 -42.90
CA GLN A 758 21.27 1.25 -43.09
C GLN A 758 19.80 1.67 -43.23
N ALA A 759 18.99 0.89 -43.96
CA ALA A 759 17.55 1.13 -44.07
C ALA A 759 16.85 1.01 -42.71
N TYR A 760 17.19 -0.02 -41.91
CA TYR A 760 16.70 -0.22 -40.55
C TYR A 760 16.98 0.99 -39.66
N ASN A 761 18.24 1.44 -39.62
CA ASN A 761 18.63 2.56 -38.79
C ASN A 761 17.93 3.85 -39.24
N LYS A 762 17.83 4.10 -40.56
CA LYS A 762 17.15 5.27 -41.11
C LYS A 762 15.65 5.29 -40.82
N ALA A 763 14.95 4.17 -41.00
CA ALA A 763 13.53 4.07 -40.67
C ALA A 763 13.28 4.47 -39.20
N LYS A 764 14.17 4.07 -38.29
CA LYS A 764 14.10 4.40 -36.86
C LYS A 764 14.42 5.83 -36.50
N GLU A 765 15.07 6.57 -37.39
CA GLU A 765 15.28 8.01 -37.24
C GLU A 765 14.02 8.80 -37.65
N GLU A 766 13.16 8.23 -38.50
CA GLU A 766 11.95 8.92 -38.94
C GLU A 766 10.91 9.05 -37.82
N ARG A 767 10.17 10.16 -37.85
CA ARG A 767 9.06 10.45 -36.96
C ARG A 767 7.86 10.91 -37.78
N PHE A 768 6.67 10.39 -37.47
CA PHE A 768 5.42 10.80 -38.08
C PHE A 768 4.31 10.76 -37.03
N ASN A 769 3.54 11.85 -36.89
CA ASN A 769 2.47 11.97 -35.89
C ASN A 769 2.90 11.58 -34.46
N GLY A 770 4.15 11.89 -34.10
CA GLY A 770 4.76 11.51 -32.82
C GLY A 770 5.18 10.05 -32.67
N LEU A 771 4.95 9.23 -33.68
CA LEU A 771 5.37 7.83 -33.72
C LEU A 771 6.77 7.69 -34.31
N GLN A 772 7.53 6.73 -33.80
CA GLN A 772 8.81 6.30 -34.38
C GLN A 772 8.58 5.38 -35.57
N GLY A 773 9.36 5.56 -36.63
CA GLY A 773 9.35 4.67 -37.78
C GLY A 773 10.12 3.37 -37.54
N TYR A 774 9.73 2.32 -38.25
CA TYR A 774 10.38 1.02 -38.29
C TYR A 774 10.38 0.51 -39.73
N LEU A 775 11.26 -0.44 -40.07
CA LEU A 775 11.06 -1.16 -41.33
C LEU A 775 9.77 -1.95 -41.22
N MET A 776 8.93 -1.79 -42.24
CA MET A 776 7.60 -2.36 -42.28
C MET A 776 7.59 -3.86 -42.01
N THR A 777 6.70 -4.27 -41.12
CA THR A 777 6.28 -5.65 -40.94
C THR A 777 4.97 -5.88 -41.72
N ILE A 778 4.68 -7.12 -42.12
CA ILE A 778 3.42 -7.44 -42.81
C ILE A 778 2.85 -8.70 -42.19
N THR A 779 1.68 -8.57 -41.58
CA THR A 779 1.10 -9.57 -40.67
C THR A 779 -0.23 -10.14 -41.16
N SER A 780 -0.78 -9.63 -42.27
CA SER A 780 -1.99 -10.17 -42.89
C SER A 780 -2.02 -10.08 -44.42
N ASP A 781 -2.90 -10.88 -45.05
CA ASP A 781 -3.13 -10.83 -46.51
C ASP A 781 -3.74 -9.50 -46.96
N ALA A 782 -4.68 -8.95 -46.18
CA ALA A 782 -5.31 -7.68 -46.46
C ALA A 782 -4.29 -6.52 -46.42
N GLU A 783 -3.44 -6.49 -45.40
CA GLU A 783 -2.35 -5.52 -45.28
C GLU A 783 -1.38 -5.64 -46.46
N ASN A 784 -0.94 -6.85 -46.79
CA ASN A 784 -0.02 -7.08 -47.91
C ASN A 784 -0.57 -6.55 -49.25
N LYS A 785 -1.85 -6.81 -49.52
CA LYS A 785 -2.53 -6.32 -50.73
C LYS A 785 -2.72 -4.81 -50.70
N PHE A 786 -3.13 -4.25 -49.54
CA PHE A 786 -3.24 -2.80 -49.35
C PHE A 786 -1.92 -2.08 -49.63
N ILE A 787 -0.80 -2.59 -49.09
CA ILE A 787 0.53 -2.00 -49.33
C ILE A 787 0.85 -2.01 -50.82
N TYR A 788 0.68 -3.15 -51.49
CA TYR A 788 0.93 -3.22 -52.92
C TYR A 788 0.02 -2.27 -53.72
N ASP A 789 -1.26 -2.23 -53.35
CA ASP A 789 -2.26 -1.50 -54.13
C ASP A 789 -2.20 0.02 -53.93
N GLN A 790 -1.91 0.47 -52.71
CA GLN A 790 -1.93 1.89 -52.33
C GLN A 790 -0.52 2.48 -52.23
N VAL A 791 0.41 1.87 -51.49
CA VAL A 791 1.76 2.43 -51.27
C VAL A 791 2.59 2.45 -52.57
N PHE A 792 2.39 1.47 -53.45
CA PHE A 792 3.04 1.40 -54.77
C PHE A 792 2.14 1.89 -55.92
N LYS A 793 1.01 2.55 -55.63
CA LYS A 793 0.04 2.97 -56.66
C LYS A 793 0.68 3.79 -57.79
N ALA A 794 1.54 4.75 -57.44
CA ALA A 794 2.19 5.64 -58.41
C ALA A 794 3.13 4.91 -59.39
N GLU A 795 3.80 3.84 -58.97
CA GLU A 795 4.63 3.00 -59.83
C GLU A 795 3.77 2.06 -60.69
N ARG A 796 2.72 1.48 -60.11
CA ARG A 796 1.80 0.60 -60.83
C ARG A 796 1.06 1.32 -61.96
N GLU A 797 0.66 2.56 -61.75
CA GLU A 797 0.05 3.40 -62.80
C GLU A 797 1.01 3.68 -63.97
N LYS A 798 2.33 3.60 -63.74
CA LYS A 798 3.36 3.67 -64.78
C LYS A 798 3.66 2.31 -65.43
N GLY A 799 2.92 1.26 -65.07
CA GLY A 799 3.14 -0.12 -65.52
C GLY A 799 4.36 -0.79 -64.89
N GLN A 800 4.90 -0.24 -63.79
CA GLN A 800 6.00 -0.85 -63.06
C GLN A 800 5.46 -1.82 -62.00
N THR A 801 6.27 -2.82 -61.67
CA THR A 801 6.03 -3.76 -60.57
C THR A 801 7.15 -3.64 -59.54
N PRO A 802 6.98 -4.16 -58.32
CA PRO A 802 8.05 -4.23 -57.33
C PRO A 802 9.35 -4.89 -57.81
N ASP A 803 9.36 -5.60 -58.94
CA ASP A 803 10.59 -6.11 -59.56
C ASP A 803 11.45 -5.02 -60.20
N ASP A 804 10.81 -3.92 -60.62
CA ASP A 804 11.48 -2.78 -61.23
C ASP A 804 12.15 -1.87 -60.18
N PHE A 805 11.71 -1.96 -58.92
CA PHE A 805 12.12 -1.02 -57.88
C PHE A 805 12.55 -1.63 -56.54
N GLY A 806 12.05 -2.77 -56.09
CA GLY A 806 12.45 -3.49 -54.87
C GLY A 806 12.44 -2.68 -53.56
N SER A 807 11.85 -3.21 -52.49
CA SER A 807 11.83 -2.49 -51.20
C SER A 807 12.33 -3.34 -50.04
N TRP A 808 13.24 -2.78 -49.22
CA TRP A 808 13.59 -3.39 -47.94
C TRP A 808 12.39 -3.39 -46.99
N ILE A 809 12.12 -4.54 -46.36
CA ILE A 809 11.13 -4.71 -45.29
C ILE A 809 11.74 -5.43 -44.09
N GLY A 810 11.05 -5.44 -42.95
CA GLY A 810 11.63 -5.76 -41.63
C GLY A 810 12.06 -7.21 -41.37
N GLY A 811 11.89 -8.13 -42.32
CA GLY A 811 12.20 -9.55 -42.13
C GLY A 811 13.70 -9.88 -42.18
N ILE A 812 14.16 -10.73 -41.27
CA ILE A 812 15.59 -11.02 -41.10
C ILE A 812 15.86 -12.44 -40.58
N ARG A 813 17.03 -12.99 -40.96
CA ARG A 813 17.61 -14.23 -40.41
C ARG A 813 18.82 -13.99 -39.49
N GLN A 814 19.45 -12.83 -39.55
CA GLN A 814 20.53 -12.47 -38.63
C GLN A 814 20.00 -12.22 -37.21
N LYS A 815 20.73 -12.73 -36.22
CA LYS A 815 20.46 -12.44 -34.81
C LYS A 815 20.93 -11.02 -34.46
N PRO A 816 20.15 -10.23 -33.71
CA PRO A 816 20.66 -8.99 -33.14
C PRO A 816 21.73 -9.30 -32.09
N LYS A 817 22.76 -8.44 -31.99
CA LYS A 817 23.79 -8.50 -30.94
C LYS A 817 23.27 -8.07 -29.57
N VAL A 818 22.34 -7.13 -29.57
CA VAL A 818 21.63 -6.65 -28.38
C VAL A 818 20.23 -7.30 -28.43
N ASN A 819 19.18 -6.48 -28.36
CA ASN A 819 17.80 -6.92 -28.50
C ASN A 819 17.27 -6.44 -29.86
N TYR A 820 16.15 -7.02 -30.27
CA TYR A 820 15.34 -6.40 -31.31
C TYR A 820 14.93 -4.98 -30.89
N ASP A 821 14.70 -4.11 -31.87
CA ASP A 821 14.42 -2.68 -31.65
C ASP A 821 15.49 -1.84 -30.95
N ALA A 822 16.77 -2.22 -31.03
CA ALA A 822 17.86 -1.31 -30.70
C ALA A 822 17.88 -0.05 -31.62
N SER A 823 18.40 1.08 -31.12
CA SER A 823 18.55 2.31 -31.91
C SER A 823 19.42 2.13 -33.15
N THR A 824 20.33 1.15 -33.12
CA THR A 824 21.17 0.76 -34.25
C THR A 824 21.24 -0.76 -34.36
N TRP A 825 21.11 -1.29 -35.57
CA TRP A 825 21.20 -2.73 -35.83
C TRP A 825 22.66 -3.20 -35.86
N GLN A 826 22.94 -4.29 -35.14
CA GLN A 826 24.24 -4.97 -35.14
C GLN A 826 24.05 -6.50 -35.18
N PRO A 827 24.72 -7.23 -36.08
CA PRO A 827 24.54 -8.68 -36.23
C PRO A 827 25.34 -9.52 -35.21
N ASN A 828 24.83 -10.69 -34.84
CA ASN A 828 25.46 -11.68 -33.95
C ASN A 828 25.12 -13.14 -34.31
N GLY A 829 25.46 -13.55 -35.52
CA GLY A 829 25.17 -14.90 -36.03
C GLY A 829 23.81 -15.02 -36.74
N PHE A 830 23.39 -16.26 -36.98
CA PHE A 830 22.24 -16.57 -37.84
C PHE A 830 21.21 -17.47 -37.15
N ASN A 831 19.94 -17.27 -37.49
CA ASN A 831 18.81 -18.12 -37.12
C ASN A 831 18.56 -19.20 -38.18
N LYS A 832 17.91 -20.30 -37.77
CA LYS A 832 17.39 -21.33 -38.69
C LYS A 832 15.93 -21.06 -39.10
N TYR A 833 15.49 -19.81 -38.97
CA TYR A 833 14.12 -19.34 -39.17
C TYR A 833 14.16 -17.86 -39.54
N TRP A 834 13.04 -17.33 -40.04
CA TRP A 834 12.85 -15.91 -40.34
C TRP A 834 11.98 -15.24 -39.28
N SER A 835 12.41 -14.06 -38.84
CA SER A 835 11.75 -13.26 -37.81
C SER A 835 11.67 -11.80 -38.20
N TRP A 836 10.75 -11.04 -37.62
CA TRP A 836 10.72 -9.59 -37.76
C TRP A 836 11.81 -8.93 -36.91
N ALA A 837 12.43 -7.86 -37.43
CA ALA A 837 13.57 -7.21 -36.77
C ALA A 837 13.20 -6.01 -35.89
N CYS A 838 12.01 -5.45 -36.09
CA CYS A 838 11.54 -4.22 -35.45
C CYS A 838 10.03 -4.14 -35.42
N GLY A 839 9.52 -3.13 -34.69
CA GLY A 839 8.11 -2.83 -34.56
C GLY A 839 7.39 -3.79 -33.61
N PRO A 840 6.04 -3.77 -33.59
CA PRO A 840 5.22 -4.60 -32.69
C PRO A 840 5.51 -6.10 -32.72
N ASP A 841 5.99 -6.61 -33.85
CA ASP A 841 6.26 -8.03 -34.07
C ASP A 841 7.74 -8.40 -33.97
N ALA A 842 8.59 -7.47 -33.52
CA ALA A 842 10.01 -7.68 -33.31
C ALA A 842 10.33 -9.00 -32.58
N GLY A 843 11.17 -9.81 -33.20
CA GLY A 843 11.59 -11.12 -32.71
C GLY A 843 10.60 -12.26 -32.95
N LYS A 844 9.34 -11.98 -33.33
CA LYS A 844 8.38 -13.04 -33.67
C LYS A 844 8.82 -13.77 -34.94
N VAL A 845 8.76 -15.10 -34.90
CA VAL A 845 9.08 -15.98 -36.02
C VAL A 845 7.85 -16.12 -36.90
N PHE A 846 7.96 -15.75 -38.19
CA PHE A 846 6.85 -15.91 -39.15
C PHE A 846 7.08 -17.08 -40.12
N TYR A 847 8.31 -17.59 -40.22
CA TYR A 847 8.65 -18.73 -41.06
C TYR A 847 9.72 -19.59 -40.35
N THR A 848 9.43 -20.86 -40.10
CA THR A 848 10.19 -21.70 -39.15
C THR A 848 11.42 -22.37 -39.75
N ASN A 849 11.71 -22.12 -41.03
CA ASN A 849 12.84 -22.73 -41.74
C ASN A 849 13.61 -21.67 -42.54
N THR A 850 14.82 -21.99 -43.02
CA THR A 850 15.61 -21.07 -43.86
C THR A 850 15.29 -21.18 -45.34
N PHE A 851 14.66 -22.27 -45.75
CA PHE A 851 14.32 -22.58 -47.14
C PHE A 851 12.85 -23.04 -47.28
N SER A 852 12.32 -23.08 -48.50
CA SER A 852 11.04 -23.73 -48.81
C SER A 852 11.21 -25.02 -49.61
N ARG A 853 10.22 -25.93 -49.53
CA ARG A 853 10.16 -27.18 -50.31
C ARG A 853 8.74 -27.41 -50.82
N ASP A 854 8.64 -28.00 -52.00
CA ASP A 854 7.34 -28.30 -52.62
C ASP A 854 6.46 -29.19 -51.72
N GLY A 855 5.19 -28.82 -51.58
CA GLY A 855 4.24 -29.53 -50.72
C GLY A 855 4.51 -29.45 -49.22
N GLN A 856 5.46 -28.63 -48.76
CA GLN A 856 5.79 -28.44 -47.34
C GLN A 856 5.51 -27.01 -46.89
N ASP A 857 4.85 -26.90 -45.75
CA ASP A 857 4.46 -25.63 -45.16
C ASP A 857 5.32 -25.33 -43.93
N TYR A 858 6.11 -24.26 -44.01
CA TYR A 858 6.98 -23.79 -42.93
C TYR A 858 6.51 -22.45 -42.35
N ARG A 859 5.29 -22.00 -42.67
CA ARG A 859 4.70 -20.83 -42.03
C ARG A 859 4.56 -21.11 -40.53
N ALA A 860 5.02 -20.19 -39.69
CA ALA A 860 4.83 -20.34 -38.25
C ALA A 860 3.33 -20.33 -37.90
N GLU A 861 2.94 -21.12 -36.91
CA GLU A 861 1.54 -21.24 -36.51
C GLU A 861 0.93 -19.87 -36.17
N GLY A 862 -0.22 -19.56 -36.77
CA GLY A 862 -0.91 -18.28 -36.57
C GLY A 862 -0.28 -17.06 -37.24
N MET A 863 0.87 -17.20 -37.92
CA MET A 863 1.58 -16.08 -38.56
C MET A 863 1.25 -15.98 -40.04
N TYR A 864 1.36 -14.78 -40.62
CA TYR A 864 1.26 -14.57 -42.06
C TYR A 864 2.64 -14.58 -42.73
N SER A 865 2.70 -15.14 -43.94
CA SER A 865 3.85 -15.03 -44.83
C SER A 865 3.39 -14.99 -46.28
N ALA A 866 4.12 -14.31 -47.16
CA ALA A 866 3.80 -14.24 -48.59
C ALA A 866 5.04 -14.45 -49.46
N TRP A 867 5.85 -15.44 -49.11
CA TRP A 867 7.01 -15.77 -49.93
C TRP A 867 6.58 -16.14 -51.35
N SER A 868 7.44 -15.84 -52.33
CA SER A 868 7.26 -16.26 -53.72
C SER A 868 7.50 -17.78 -53.91
N ASN A 869 6.79 -18.62 -53.17
CA ASN A 869 6.78 -20.07 -53.29
C ASN A 869 5.34 -20.60 -53.51
N PRO A 870 5.18 -21.85 -54.00
CA PRO A 870 3.87 -22.42 -54.29
C PRO A 870 2.90 -22.45 -53.11
N GLU A 871 3.38 -22.82 -51.92
CA GLU A 871 2.54 -23.06 -50.75
C GLU A 871 2.00 -21.75 -50.16
N ASP A 872 2.84 -20.72 -50.02
CA ASP A 872 2.42 -19.40 -49.55
C ASP A 872 1.50 -18.71 -50.55
N CYS A 873 1.84 -18.73 -51.85
CA CYS A 873 0.98 -18.18 -52.90
C CYS A 873 -0.40 -18.86 -52.89
N LYS A 874 -0.44 -20.19 -52.80
CA LYS A 874 -1.70 -20.96 -52.76
C LYS A 874 -2.53 -20.63 -51.52
N LYS A 875 -1.92 -20.52 -50.34
CA LYS A 875 -2.61 -20.20 -49.09
C LYS A 875 -3.24 -18.81 -49.09
N ASN A 876 -2.59 -17.85 -49.73
CA ASN A 876 -3.03 -16.45 -49.78
C ASN A 876 -3.89 -16.15 -51.03
N GLY A 877 -4.09 -17.14 -51.92
CA GLY A 877 -4.82 -16.97 -53.17
C GLY A 877 -4.11 -16.04 -54.17
N ILE A 878 -2.78 -15.99 -54.13
CA ILE A 878 -1.95 -15.12 -54.96
C ILE A 878 -1.47 -15.92 -56.19
N PRO A 879 -1.56 -15.37 -57.42
CA PRO A 879 -0.97 -15.98 -58.60
C PRO A 879 0.55 -16.11 -58.43
N ARG A 880 1.11 -17.27 -58.77
CA ARG A 880 2.56 -17.50 -58.66
C ARG A 880 3.30 -16.55 -59.63
N ALA A 881 4.01 -15.58 -59.08
CA ALA A 881 4.76 -14.59 -59.86
C ALA A 881 5.91 -15.23 -60.66
N TYR A 882 6.64 -16.18 -60.06
CA TYR A 882 7.75 -16.87 -60.70
C TYR A 882 7.58 -18.39 -60.65
N ALA A 883 7.32 -18.98 -61.82
CA ALA A 883 7.21 -20.43 -61.96
C ALA A 883 8.58 -21.10 -61.80
N GLY A 884 8.71 -22.00 -60.81
CA GLY A 884 9.94 -22.76 -60.53
C GLY A 884 10.78 -22.25 -59.37
N ASP A 885 10.48 -21.06 -58.83
CA ASP A 885 11.17 -20.51 -57.65
C ASP A 885 10.52 -21.01 -56.35
N TYR A 886 11.36 -21.32 -55.35
CA TYR A 886 10.98 -21.87 -54.05
C TYR A 886 11.59 -21.02 -52.94
N GLU A 887 10.97 -19.88 -52.65
CA GLU A 887 11.48 -18.91 -51.67
C GLU A 887 10.90 -19.10 -50.24
N PRO A 888 11.59 -18.73 -49.15
CA PRO A 888 12.97 -18.25 -49.13
C PRO A 888 13.90 -19.37 -49.61
N ASN A 889 14.97 -19.03 -50.31
CA ASN A 889 16.04 -19.89 -50.78
C ASN A 889 15.62 -21.18 -51.55
N ASN A 890 15.84 -21.19 -52.87
CA ASN A 890 15.39 -22.23 -53.81
C ASN A 890 16.04 -23.62 -53.61
N GLU A 891 15.40 -24.51 -52.83
CA GLU A 891 15.78 -25.92 -52.64
C GLU A 891 15.07 -26.91 -53.60
N SER A 892 14.78 -26.53 -54.84
CA SER A 892 14.06 -27.42 -55.80
C SER A 892 14.78 -28.70 -56.24
N ASN A 893 16.03 -28.96 -55.83
CA ASN A 893 16.79 -30.10 -56.33
C ASN A 893 16.93 -31.21 -55.28
N ALA A 894 16.25 -32.34 -55.50
CA ALA A 894 16.41 -33.59 -54.74
C ALA A 894 17.86 -34.13 -54.69
N ASN A 895 18.76 -33.61 -55.53
CA ASN A 895 20.19 -33.91 -55.54
C ASN A 895 21.09 -32.76 -55.02
N TYR A 896 20.54 -31.69 -54.43
CA TYR A 896 21.36 -30.71 -53.72
C TYR A 896 21.77 -31.30 -52.36
N THR A 897 22.79 -32.17 -52.35
CA THR A 897 23.44 -32.69 -51.14
C THR A 897 24.51 -31.73 -50.60
N GLY A 898 24.44 -30.45 -50.99
CA GLY A 898 25.47 -29.45 -50.80
C GLY A 898 25.34 -28.65 -49.51
N GLY A 899 25.60 -29.29 -48.38
CA GLY A 899 26.00 -28.65 -47.13
C GLY A 899 24.86 -28.21 -46.20
N ASP A 900 25.09 -28.38 -44.91
CA ASP A 900 24.32 -27.72 -43.85
C ASP A 900 24.21 -26.22 -44.20
N ASN A 901 23.03 -25.75 -44.61
CA ASN A 901 22.79 -24.35 -45.00
C ASN A 901 22.82 -23.40 -43.78
N SER A 902 23.34 -23.91 -42.65
CA SER A 902 23.60 -23.23 -41.39
C SER A 902 24.72 -22.19 -41.45
N ASP A 903 25.45 -22.07 -42.58
CA ASP A 903 26.64 -21.21 -42.70
C ASP A 903 26.71 -20.37 -44.00
N THR A 904 25.61 -20.26 -44.77
CA THR A 904 25.62 -19.51 -46.05
C THR A 904 25.15 -18.06 -45.86
N ALA A 905 26.10 -17.14 -45.90
CA ALA A 905 25.92 -15.69 -45.92
C ALA A 905 25.23 -15.13 -47.19
N LYS A 906 24.41 -15.93 -47.90
CA LYS A 906 23.96 -15.61 -49.27
C LYS A 906 22.58 -14.93 -49.35
N GLU A 907 21.63 -15.24 -48.48
CA GLU A 907 20.41 -14.43 -48.28
C GLU A 907 20.05 -14.32 -46.80
N LEU A 908 19.78 -13.10 -46.33
CA LEU A 908 19.66 -12.79 -44.90
C LEU A 908 18.52 -11.84 -44.57
N TYR A 909 18.03 -11.10 -45.56
CA TYR A 909 17.06 -10.03 -45.37
C TYR A 909 15.89 -10.21 -46.32
N LEU A 910 14.76 -9.64 -45.95
CA LEU A 910 13.53 -9.71 -46.71
C LEU A 910 13.35 -8.47 -47.59
N GLN A 911 12.95 -8.68 -48.83
CA GLN A 911 12.54 -7.64 -49.77
C GLN A 911 11.12 -7.89 -50.30
N TYR A 912 10.42 -6.82 -50.61
CA TYR A 912 9.13 -6.85 -51.29
C TYR A 912 9.35 -6.88 -52.81
N THR A 913 8.74 -7.84 -53.52
CA THR A 913 8.93 -8.07 -54.96
C THR A 913 7.63 -8.58 -55.62
N GLY A 914 7.56 -8.63 -56.95
CA GLY A 914 6.47 -9.27 -57.68
C GLY A 914 5.07 -8.73 -57.34
N HIS A 915 4.04 -9.52 -57.61
CA HIS A 915 2.65 -9.18 -57.28
C HIS A 915 2.25 -9.84 -55.96
N TYR A 916 2.12 -9.03 -54.89
CA TYR A 916 1.76 -9.45 -53.54
C TYR A 916 2.72 -10.45 -52.86
N VAL A 917 3.96 -10.60 -53.32
CA VAL A 917 4.91 -11.60 -52.78
C VAL A 917 6.17 -10.97 -52.22
N TRP A 918 6.93 -11.75 -51.47
CA TRP A 918 8.22 -11.35 -50.91
C TRP A 918 9.31 -12.31 -51.38
N ASN A 919 10.54 -11.81 -51.38
CA ASN A 919 11.69 -12.63 -51.66
C ASN A 919 12.85 -12.33 -50.70
N ASP A 920 13.79 -13.25 -50.60
CA ASP A 920 14.99 -13.09 -49.81
C ASP A 920 16.03 -12.28 -50.60
N ALA A 921 16.99 -11.72 -49.86
CA ALA A 921 18.01 -10.85 -50.39
C ALA A 921 19.31 -10.94 -49.58
N SER A 922 20.42 -10.78 -50.30
CA SER A 922 21.78 -10.83 -49.77
C SER A 922 22.21 -9.51 -49.08
N THR A 923 23.44 -9.47 -48.56
CA THR A 923 24.04 -8.26 -47.93
C THR A 923 24.30 -7.10 -48.88
N GLY A 924 24.05 -7.24 -50.18
CA GLY A 924 24.22 -6.17 -51.16
C GLY A 924 23.18 -6.22 -52.28
N ASN A 925 22.92 -5.04 -52.86
CA ASN A 925 22.04 -4.88 -54.01
C ASN A 925 22.52 -5.80 -55.15
N GLY A 926 21.70 -6.77 -55.55
CA GLY A 926 22.08 -7.81 -56.52
C GLY A 926 22.48 -7.21 -57.87
N SER A 927 23.37 -7.86 -58.61
CA SER A 927 23.83 -7.39 -59.92
C SER A 927 22.86 -7.66 -61.08
N GLN A 928 21.76 -8.40 -60.87
CA GLN A 928 20.75 -8.62 -61.90
C GLN A 928 19.64 -7.57 -61.81
N ALA A 929 19.11 -7.15 -62.97
CA ALA A 929 18.11 -6.09 -63.09
C ALA A 929 16.85 -6.29 -62.24
N ARG A 930 16.47 -7.54 -61.94
CA ARG A 930 15.28 -7.95 -61.16
C ARG A 930 15.47 -7.95 -59.63
N TRP A 931 16.64 -7.55 -59.12
CA TRP A 931 17.00 -7.61 -57.68
C TRP A 931 17.54 -6.28 -57.15
N LYS A 932 17.20 -5.18 -57.83
CA LYS A 932 17.64 -3.85 -57.41
C LYS A 932 16.63 -3.29 -56.43
N ILE A 933 17.09 -3.07 -55.21
CA ILE A 933 16.36 -2.42 -54.13
C ILE A 933 16.67 -0.93 -54.21
N HIS A 934 15.63 -0.15 -54.44
CA HIS A 934 15.68 1.30 -54.57
C HIS A 934 15.04 2.01 -53.37
N TYR A 935 14.26 1.28 -52.57
CA TYR A 935 13.44 1.86 -51.50
C TYR A 935 13.51 1.03 -50.21
N TYR A 936 13.00 1.61 -49.13
CA TYR A 936 12.53 0.88 -47.96
C TYR A 936 11.15 1.40 -47.58
N ILE A 937 10.34 0.55 -46.94
CA ILE A 937 9.03 0.97 -46.44
C ILE A 937 9.14 1.18 -44.94
N VAL A 938 8.66 2.33 -44.50
CA VAL A 938 8.59 2.73 -43.11
C VAL A 938 7.18 2.53 -42.60
N GLU A 939 7.06 1.84 -41.49
CA GLU A 939 5.84 1.69 -40.71
C GLU A 939 5.98 2.53 -39.44
N PHE A 940 4.99 3.38 -39.17
CA PHE A 940 4.89 4.16 -37.94
C PHE A 940 3.73 3.62 -37.11
N THR A 941 4.06 2.91 -36.03
CA THR A 941 3.10 2.22 -35.17
C THR A 941 3.46 2.48 -33.70
N PRO A 942 2.48 2.68 -32.80
CA PRO A 942 2.73 2.72 -31.37
C PRO A 942 3.37 1.40 -30.89
N TYR A 943 4.54 1.50 -30.26
CA TYR A 943 5.29 0.31 -29.80
C TYR A 943 6.01 0.58 -28.47
N GLU A 944 5.71 -0.23 -27.45
CA GLU A 944 6.45 -0.26 -26.19
C GLU A 944 7.53 -1.33 -26.24
N ASN A 945 8.80 -0.95 -26.06
CA ASN A 945 9.90 -1.92 -26.00
C ASN A 945 9.89 -2.63 -24.64
N PRO A 946 9.64 -3.96 -24.58
CA PRO A 946 9.47 -4.69 -23.33
C PRO A 946 10.74 -4.77 -22.47
N VAL A 947 11.92 -4.39 -22.97
CA VAL A 947 13.20 -4.52 -22.22
C VAL A 947 13.70 -3.19 -21.65
N ALA A 948 13.10 -2.06 -22.01
CA ALA A 948 13.61 -0.75 -21.59
C ALA A 948 12.75 -0.04 -20.53
N GLY A 949 11.44 -0.31 -20.41
CA GLY A 949 10.56 0.50 -19.56
C GLY A 949 10.63 2.01 -19.87
N ILE A 950 11.18 2.37 -21.04
CA ILE A 950 11.29 3.74 -21.51
C ILE A 950 9.95 4.05 -22.16
N ALA A 951 9.27 5.02 -21.54
CA ALA A 951 7.98 5.53 -21.90
C ALA A 951 7.87 5.82 -23.42
N ILE A 952 6.64 5.72 -23.93
CA ILE A 952 6.19 6.55 -25.05
C ILE A 952 6.77 7.95 -24.81
N PRO A 953 7.55 8.55 -25.73
CA PRO A 953 8.09 9.88 -25.54
C PRO A 953 6.94 10.85 -25.21
N THR A 954 6.80 11.18 -23.92
CA THR A 954 5.83 12.12 -23.40
C THR A 954 6.33 13.54 -23.63
N ASP A 955 6.67 13.87 -24.87
CA ASP A 955 6.59 15.27 -25.28
C ASP A 955 5.09 15.55 -25.46
N PRO A 956 4.45 16.32 -24.57
CA PRO A 956 3.02 16.62 -24.65
C PRO A 956 2.64 17.41 -25.91
N GLU A 957 3.62 17.97 -26.63
CA GLU A 957 3.35 18.63 -27.91
C GLU A 957 3.30 17.66 -29.11
N VAL A 958 3.72 16.40 -28.95
CA VAL A 958 4.03 15.52 -30.10
C VAL A 958 3.22 14.21 -30.13
N TYR A 959 2.73 13.69 -29.01
CA TYR A 959 1.85 12.50 -29.04
C TYR A 959 0.37 12.89 -29.23
N LYS A 960 -0.07 13.04 -30.49
CA LYS A 960 -1.50 13.12 -30.80
C LYS A 960 -2.08 11.72 -30.72
N ALA A 961 -2.52 11.36 -29.52
CA ALA A 961 -3.06 10.04 -29.19
C ALA A 961 -4.02 9.52 -30.26
N ASN A 962 -3.75 8.29 -30.71
CA ASN A 962 -4.68 7.50 -31.49
C ASN A 962 -5.94 7.26 -30.65
N SER A 963 -7.00 8.05 -30.88
CA SER A 963 -8.23 7.91 -30.11
C SER A 963 -8.94 6.65 -30.60
N HIS A 964 -8.80 5.57 -29.83
CA HIS A 964 -9.40 4.27 -30.14
C HIS A 964 -10.19 3.78 -28.94
N ALA A 965 -11.28 3.07 -29.17
CA ALA A 965 -12.05 2.41 -28.14
C ALA A 965 -12.27 0.97 -28.57
N GLU A 966 -11.97 0.04 -27.67
CA GLU A 966 -12.10 -1.39 -27.91
C GLU A 966 -12.90 -2.02 -26.77
N GLN A 967 -13.84 -2.90 -27.12
CA GLN A 967 -14.69 -3.61 -26.16
C GLN A 967 -15.00 -5.01 -26.69
N SER A 968 -14.81 -6.01 -25.83
CA SER A 968 -15.24 -7.39 -26.08
C SER A 968 -16.66 -7.61 -25.57
N TYR A 969 -17.46 -8.35 -26.33
CA TYR A 969 -18.86 -8.68 -26.04
C TYR A 969 -19.04 -10.19 -26.05
N GLU A 970 -19.56 -10.73 -24.95
CA GLU A 970 -19.81 -12.16 -24.75
C GLU A 970 -21.08 -12.65 -25.48
#